data_AF-A0A517M7R0-F1
#
_entry.id   AF-A0A517M7R0-F1
#
_cell.length_a   1.000
_cell.length_b   1.000
_cell.length_c   1.000
_cell.angle_alpha   90.00
_cell.angle_beta   90.00
_cell.angle_gamma   90.00
#
_symmetry.space_group_name_H-M   'P 1'
#
loop_
_entity.id
_entity.type
_entity.pdbx_description
1 polymer ?
#
loop_
_entity_poly.entity_id
_entity_poly.type
_entity_poly.pdbx_seq_one_letter_code
_entity_poly.pdbx_strand_id
1 'polypeptide(L)'
;MPVNASAATTVVTDPNLGPFRLVFHNNGDAFDGETGTADWTADQRRAVGDAVRSQLANINEQSVAPGSVDLNFMIDSSVSGNASNRSETSTISGIHATRIEHVLRDGVAPTDVGLPDETLIRFSPNAVANSNRDVRDSLTSGTRDLTSVVAHELGHSLGFGKSPDSSGNYTNGQDIQEYEKNLRDSNSVAAGNAAFVSDDEGVVWAGPIANALHGSPIPIYSPNPYSSGSSLSHPDRPVTLMNRSHSGDPDDNAIRSFDEIEMAMLRDSGWSTITTTSFFGNNVTATETRNLSSSDGTASLIIVGSDSDITTTGTISAQGLSSSGAQVIGNLNTLSLGNDVSATGDAVVGVVIVGTEDNLLLLRGGNTLSNAGDLAVNDITTGPDATNARVYGVLVIDDEDFSLNNNSGASISATGQGATAVKFDNHEVASSELKSTVVNNGLIAANGGSSIAVDAEGELDLTNDGTIQSGGTGSISISTRGISEITSSGAIQSTGNGSTALRSFSNLDLVNDGTIASTGDTAQAIHGRGITTIQNNDSISSTGAGSTALHSESNLDLVNDGTIASTGANVKTIDAEGFTQLRNNGAITATGIGSTAVHSESALYMNNAGTISAQDLGGSATTAITTDNEYSRIAMSTGAIVDGDISYTGSDPSLRAELLFGTSYDDLNAPSIGPAESAFDFTFNDDITGDWDLGFIGGLSRFEAPGSISGIHDMSVEAGATVTGDADITGTNAMTNAGRVVNEGATHSFDTITNNATGRYLGTGNVATVNGFINSGTIAPGDTFDGTNEAKAFGNLNVTAGDFNNNAGTLEIDIDGTGTTQDRIVVTDQAIIDGGVLDVTSTINDATVGAMHTFLTSSALTINSGLTPIDNLVTRRMLLRNDATDYWLLVARDVAYDELGQTFNEDSVGMSLDAIKDDAAGNPLFVPLIDQLDLLPQDSDVRRALNQLTGEIYATSLLLANQNNTLTDQSFADSQRSGLFIDQPLCGGPGGWFGSSSGYGQGGNTTGDGNASTADVTRGGTVVTIGRCFDTATHGGFFYNGDWQSIDVDSVNSVANIETHRFGGFLSRRTGDDYYFLSASGGFNDQEFDRVVRVGEFAERLESQASGSTWGARLERGRLLSTRMLDFIPYLGLQYNGLSRDDLQETGGVASLDVRGDTVQTLRTMLGVSVRTPVTSGPFGLALDTVWMHDVLNQSVLTQNVAFAGSNAGPFDVRGVDVDNDLFRVSPSLYGRFGGVLMQAGYDLTLGENQTWHSGTGTATWIF
;
A
#
# COMPACT_ATOMS: atom_id res chain seq x y z
N MET A 1 91.70 42.34 -32.95
CA MET A 1 90.76 43.20 -33.69
C MET A 1 90.74 42.73 -35.13
N PRO A 2 89.55 42.65 -35.76
CA PRO A 2 89.15 41.52 -36.62
C PRO A 2 89.19 41.84 -38.12
N VAL A 3 89.32 40.81 -38.97
CA VAL A 3 88.84 40.82 -40.37
C VAL A 3 88.35 39.41 -40.76
N ASN A 4 87.03 39.31 -40.89
CA ASN A 4 86.15 38.40 -41.65
C ASN A 4 86.61 36.98 -42.05
N ALA A 5 85.96 36.00 -41.42
CA ALA A 5 85.70 34.69 -42.01
C ALA A 5 84.70 34.84 -43.17
N SER A 6 84.96 34.22 -44.31
CA SER A 6 83.97 34.05 -45.38
C SER A 6 82.81 33.21 -44.84
N ALA A 7 81.59 33.73 -44.95
CA ALA A 7 80.38 32.99 -44.62
C ALA A 7 80.30 31.74 -45.52
N ALA A 8 79.92 30.62 -44.92
CA ALA A 8 79.80 29.33 -45.60
C ALA A 8 78.48 29.25 -46.38
N THR A 9 78.52 28.59 -47.53
CA THR A 9 77.33 28.13 -48.29
C THR A 9 76.35 27.46 -47.33
N THR A 10 75.10 27.93 -47.29
CA THR A 10 74.11 27.40 -46.34
C THR A 10 73.33 26.27 -47.00
N VAL A 11 73.56 25.05 -46.52
CA VAL A 11 72.81 23.87 -46.94
C VAL A 11 71.64 23.70 -45.97
N VAL A 12 70.41 23.68 -46.49
CA VAL A 12 69.21 23.37 -45.71
C VAL A 12 68.89 21.90 -45.94
N THR A 13 69.22 21.06 -44.96
CA THR A 13 68.76 19.66 -44.91
C THR A 13 67.47 19.61 -44.10
N ASP A 14 66.34 19.76 -44.77
CA ASP A 14 65.03 19.44 -44.20
C ASP A 14 64.76 17.95 -44.53
N PRO A 15 64.68 17.05 -43.52
CA PRO A 15 64.45 15.63 -43.76
C PRO A 15 63.11 15.34 -44.45
N ASN A 16 62.18 16.30 -44.48
CA ASN A 16 60.88 16.16 -45.12
C ASN A 16 60.86 16.58 -46.61
N LEU A 17 61.99 16.95 -47.20
CA LEU A 17 62.11 17.26 -48.64
C LEU A 17 62.51 16.04 -49.49
N GLY A 18 62.37 14.84 -48.92
CA GLY A 18 62.66 13.57 -49.60
C GLY A 18 64.08 13.57 -50.21
N PRO A 19 64.25 13.24 -51.50
CA PRO A 19 65.53 13.09 -52.15
C PRO A 19 66.26 14.42 -52.38
N PHE A 20 65.61 15.58 -52.20
CA PHE A 20 66.21 16.87 -52.48
C PHE A 20 66.94 17.49 -51.28
N ARG A 21 68.10 18.08 -51.55
CA ARG A 21 68.84 18.95 -50.64
C ARG A 21 68.92 20.34 -51.25
N LEU A 22 68.43 21.35 -50.51
CA LEU A 22 68.41 22.73 -50.99
C LEU A 22 69.72 23.43 -50.64
N VAL A 23 70.45 23.88 -51.66
CA VAL A 23 71.74 24.56 -51.51
C VAL A 23 71.58 26.02 -51.96
N PHE A 24 71.74 26.96 -51.03
CA PHE A 24 71.58 28.39 -51.29
C PHE A 24 72.95 29.07 -51.38
N HIS A 25 73.26 29.61 -52.56
CA HIS A 25 74.47 30.40 -52.84
C HIS A 25 74.18 31.88 -52.57
N ASN A 26 74.80 32.42 -51.52
CA ASN A 26 74.65 33.80 -51.06
C ASN A 26 75.56 34.77 -51.83
N ASN A 27 75.58 36.04 -51.43
CA ASN A 27 76.38 37.06 -52.09
C ASN A 27 77.88 36.73 -51.98
N GLY A 28 78.54 36.60 -53.14
CA GLY A 28 79.95 36.25 -53.24
C GLY A 28 80.25 34.75 -53.28
N ASP A 29 79.26 33.87 -53.09
CA ASP A 29 79.41 32.43 -53.29
C ASP A 29 79.52 32.14 -54.79
N ALA A 30 80.48 31.29 -55.19
CA ALA A 30 80.69 30.90 -56.58
C ALA A 30 80.32 29.44 -56.81
N PHE A 31 79.57 29.16 -57.87
CA PHE A 31 79.17 27.81 -58.28
C PHE A 31 79.18 27.72 -59.81
N ASP A 32 79.90 26.72 -60.35
CA ASP A 32 80.09 26.45 -61.78
C ASP A 32 80.37 27.69 -62.66
N GLY A 33 81.29 28.56 -62.20
CA GLY A 33 81.72 29.76 -62.92
C GLY A 33 80.83 30.99 -62.76
N GLU A 34 79.68 30.87 -62.10
CA GLU A 34 78.77 31.97 -61.76
C GLU A 34 78.98 32.43 -60.30
N THR A 35 78.64 33.68 -59.97
CA THR A 35 78.81 34.24 -58.60
C THR A 35 77.53 34.91 -58.13
N GLY A 36 77.06 34.51 -56.95
CA GLY A 36 75.89 35.10 -56.31
C GLY A 36 76.10 36.59 -56.00
N THR A 37 75.05 37.38 -56.17
CA THR A 37 75.06 38.85 -56.06
C THR A 37 74.20 39.38 -54.91
N ALA A 38 73.48 38.50 -54.19
CA ALA A 38 72.68 38.83 -53.01
C ALA A 38 72.50 37.62 -52.06
N ASP A 39 72.22 37.89 -50.78
CA ASP A 39 71.95 36.88 -49.76
C ASP A 39 70.48 36.46 -49.72
N TRP A 40 70.21 35.20 -49.39
CA TRP A 40 68.85 34.68 -49.20
C TRP A 40 68.30 35.02 -47.80
N THR A 41 67.03 35.44 -47.69
CA THR A 41 66.34 35.60 -46.40
C THR A 41 65.71 34.29 -45.90
N ALA A 42 65.31 34.23 -44.63
CA ALA A 42 64.66 33.04 -44.07
C ALA A 42 63.29 32.76 -44.73
N ASP A 43 62.53 33.80 -45.03
CA ASP A 43 61.22 33.68 -45.69
C ASP A 43 61.36 33.26 -47.16
N GLN A 44 62.38 33.76 -47.86
CA GLN A 44 62.69 33.31 -49.23
C GLN A 44 63.12 31.84 -49.26
N ARG A 45 63.93 31.38 -48.29
CA ARG A 45 64.27 29.96 -48.16
C ARG A 45 63.05 29.09 -47.85
N ARG A 46 62.14 29.58 -47.01
CA ARG A 46 60.87 28.90 -46.72
C ARG A 46 59.99 28.79 -47.96
N ALA A 47 59.82 29.89 -48.70
CA ALA A 47 59.05 29.92 -49.94
C ALA A 47 59.59 28.95 -51.01
N VAL A 48 60.92 28.80 -51.09
CA VAL A 48 61.57 27.79 -51.94
C VAL A 48 61.29 26.37 -51.43
N GLY A 49 61.39 26.14 -50.12
CA GLY A 49 61.05 24.84 -49.51
C GLY A 49 59.57 24.45 -49.73
N ASP A 50 58.65 25.39 -49.62
CA ASP A 50 57.22 25.18 -49.89
C ASP A 50 56.95 24.86 -51.35
N ALA A 51 57.65 25.51 -52.29
CA ALA A 51 57.55 25.20 -53.72
C ALA A 51 58.00 23.76 -54.03
N VAL A 52 59.11 23.32 -53.42
CA VAL A 52 59.64 21.97 -53.59
C VAL A 52 58.69 20.93 -52.97
N ARG A 53 58.17 21.16 -51.76
CA ARG A 53 57.15 20.30 -51.14
C ARG A 53 55.89 20.16 -52.00
N SER A 54 55.41 21.28 -52.54
CA SER A 54 54.24 21.31 -53.41
C SER A 54 54.43 20.41 -54.64
N GLN A 55 55.62 20.43 -55.27
CA GLN A 55 55.88 19.55 -56.42
C GLN A 55 56.05 18.09 -56.01
N LEU A 56 56.74 17.81 -54.89
CA LEU A 56 56.92 16.45 -54.36
C LEU A 56 55.59 15.77 -53.99
N ALA A 57 54.62 16.53 -53.46
CA ALA A 57 53.30 16.00 -53.10
C ALA A 57 52.54 15.41 -54.31
N ASN A 58 52.92 15.80 -55.53
CA ASN A 58 52.23 15.44 -56.77
C ASN A 58 52.89 14.29 -57.54
N ILE A 59 54.16 13.95 -57.25
CA ILE A 59 54.95 12.93 -57.96
C ILE A 59 55.37 11.81 -57.02
N ASN A 60 55.22 10.56 -57.45
CA ASN A 60 55.65 9.40 -56.70
C ASN A 60 57.14 9.16 -56.96
N GLU A 61 57.97 9.36 -55.94
CA GLU A 61 59.40 9.07 -56.00
C GLU A 61 59.65 7.57 -55.84
N GLN A 62 60.47 6.98 -56.72
CA GLN A 62 61.06 5.68 -56.39
C GLN A 62 61.92 5.85 -55.14
N SER A 63 62.07 4.81 -54.33
CA SER A 63 62.75 4.87 -53.02
C SER A 63 64.22 5.31 -53.13
N VAL A 64 64.45 6.63 -53.12
CA VAL A 64 65.75 7.29 -53.15
C VAL A 64 66.06 7.80 -51.74
N ALA A 65 67.32 7.66 -51.31
CA ALA A 65 67.71 8.10 -49.97
C ALA A 65 67.53 9.63 -49.81
N PRO A 66 67.07 10.12 -48.65
CA PRO A 66 66.90 11.56 -48.45
C PRO A 66 68.17 12.37 -48.70
N GLY A 67 68.04 13.52 -49.38
CA GLY A 67 69.16 14.43 -49.68
C GLY A 67 70.18 13.94 -50.71
N SER A 68 69.76 13.06 -51.62
CA SER A 68 70.59 12.49 -52.69
C SER A 68 70.75 13.40 -53.93
N VAL A 69 69.96 14.46 -54.05
CA VAL A 69 69.93 15.38 -55.22
C VAL A 69 70.06 16.82 -54.74
N ASP A 70 71.08 17.56 -55.18
CA ASP A 70 71.25 18.97 -54.82
C ASP A 70 70.53 19.90 -55.81
N LEU A 71 69.62 20.71 -55.27
CA LEU A 71 69.03 21.83 -55.98
C LEU A 71 69.77 23.11 -55.59
N ASN A 72 70.51 23.68 -56.53
CA ASN A 72 71.35 24.86 -56.30
C ASN A 72 70.57 26.13 -56.66
N PHE A 73 70.40 27.04 -55.70
CA PHE A 73 69.68 28.30 -55.87
C PHE A 73 70.63 29.49 -55.70
N MET A 74 70.63 30.41 -56.67
CA MET A 74 71.51 31.59 -56.69
C MET A 74 70.76 32.85 -57.09
N ILE A 75 71.06 33.99 -56.46
CA ILE A 75 70.58 35.31 -56.91
C ILE A 75 71.67 35.97 -57.74
N ASP A 76 71.44 36.14 -59.03
CA ASP A 76 72.45 36.59 -60.01
C ASP A 76 71.90 37.74 -60.87
N SER A 77 72.56 38.90 -60.78
CA SER A 77 72.24 40.10 -61.56
C SER A 77 72.49 39.97 -63.07
N SER A 78 73.19 38.92 -63.53
CA SER A 78 73.48 38.67 -64.95
C SER A 78 72.29 38.04 -65.72
N VAL A 79 71.28 37.54 -65.00
CA VAL A 79 70.11 36.87 -65.60
C VAL A 79 69.26 37.89 -66.36
N SER A 80 69.09 37.67 -67.68
CA SER A 80 68.35 38.57 -68.58
C SER A 80 66.82 38.47 -68.50
N GLY A 81 66.28 37.68 -67.55
CA GLY A 81 64.86 37.46 -67.26
C GLY A 81 64.58 37.35 -65.75
N ASN A 82 63.40 36.86 -65.35
CA ASN A 82 63.05 36.72 -63.92
C ASN A 82 63.88 35.60 -63.25
N ALA A 83 63.96 34.46 -63.90
CA ALA A 83 64.77 33.33 -63.48
C ALA A 83 65.35 32.59 -64.70
N SER A 84 66.32 31.72 -64.45
CA SER A 84 66.92 30.81 -65.42
C SER A 84 67.23 29.50 -64.73
N ASN A 85 66.63 28.42 -65.22
CA ASN A 85 67.02 27.06 -64.92
C ASN A 85 68.18 26.60 -65.82
N ARG A 86 69.15 25.88 -65.24
CA ARG A 86 70.12 25.05 -65.94
C ARG A 86 70.17 23.67 -65.29
N SER A 87 69.69 22.67 -66.01
CA SER A 87 69.81 21.25 -65.64
C SER A 87 70.71 20.51 -66.62
N GLU A 88 71.64 19.70 -66.12
CA GLU A 88 72.44 18.82 -66.99
C GLU A 88 71.62 17.61 -67.45
N THR A 89 71.76 17.27 -68.73
CA THR A 89 71.14 16.07 -69.31
C THR A 89 72.16 14.95 -69.48
N SER A 90 71.68 13.71 -69.52
CA SER A 90 72.50 12.53 -69.83
C SER A 90 71.66 11.47 -70.56
N THR A 91 72.34 10.63 -71.35
CA THR A 91 71.72 9.45 -71.98
C THR A 91 72.09 8.21 -71.21
N ILE A 92 71.12 7.61 -70.51
CA ILE A 92 71.30 6.39 -69.71
C ILE A 92 70.27 5.38 -70.15
N SER A 93 70.71 4.14 -70.43
CA SER A 93 69.84 3.06 -70.91
C SER A 93 68.99 3.41 -72.14
N GLY A 94 69.46 4.34 -72.99
CA GLY A 94 68.76 4.79 -74.19
C GLY A 94 67.70 5.87 -73.96
N ILE A 95 67.52 6.33 -72.71
CA ILE A 95 66.67 7.45 -72.31
C ILE A 95 67.57 8.69 -72.20
N HIS A 96 67.25 9.75 -72.94
CA HIS A 96 67.91 11.05 -72.79
C HIS A 96 66.97 11.97 -72.01
N ALA A 97 67.41 12.39 -70.82
CA ALA A 97 66.59 13.12 -69.86
C ALA A 97 67.50 13.97 -68.96
N THR A 98 66.94 14.85 -68.13
CA THR A 98 67.73 15.49 -67.08
C THR A 98 68.27 14.43 -66.12
N ARG A 99 69.42 14.69 -65.50
CA ARG A 99 69.98 13.75 -64.52
C ARG A 99 69.07 13.57 -63.29
N ILE A 100 68.22 14.56 -62.99
CA ILE A 100 67.17 14.47 -61.97
C ILE A 100 66.06 13.49 -62.38
N GLU A 101 65.61 13.51 -63.63
CA GLU A 101 64.64 12.54 -64.15
C GLU A 101 65.15 11.10 -64.02
N HIS A 102 66.42 10.83 -64.34
CA HIS A 102 66.99 9.48 -64.19
C HIS A 102 66.96 8.96 -62.74
N VAL A 103 67.18 9.83 -61.75
CA VAL A 103 67.17 9.45 -60.34
C VAL A 103 65.75 9.26 -59.82
N LEU A 104 64.86 10.20 -60.09
CA LEU A 104 63.54 10.26 -59.46
C LEU A 104 62.48 9.44 -60.20
N ARG A 105 62.50 9.48 -61.54
CA ARG A 105 61.54 8.75 -62.39
C ARG A 105 62.04 7.35 -62.70
N ASP A 106 63.30 7.23 -63.12
CA ASP A 106 63.85 5.96 -63.63
C ASP A 106 64.55 5.11 -62.55
N GLY A 107 64.69 5.65 -61.33
CA GLY A 107 65.24 4.94 -60.16
C GLY A 107 66.74 4.64 -60.25
N VAL A 108 67.48 5.33 -61.12
CA VAL A 108 68.92 5.15 -61.30
C VAL A 108 69.66 5.74 -60.09
N ALA A 109 70.63 5.02 -59.55
CA ALA A 109 71.38 5.50 -58.39
C ALA A 109 72.10 6.83 -58.72
N PRO A 110 72.08 7.84 -57.82
CA PRO A 110 72.73 9.14 -58.05
C PRO A 110 74.20 9.04 -58.48
N THR A 111 74.92 8.05 -57.96
CA THR A 111 76.33 7.79 -58.30
C THR A 111 76.54 7.37 -59.77
N ASP A 112 75.55 6.76 -60.39
CA ASP A 112 75.63 6.21 -61.75
C ASP A 112 75.34 7.26 -62.82
N VAL A 113 74.71 8.38 -62.43
CA VAL A 113 74.39 9.51 -63.33
C VAL A 113 75.38 10.68 -63.23
N GLY A 114 76.28 10.67 -62.25
CA GLY A 114 77.35 11.68 -62.08
C GLY A 114 77.12 12.73 -60.98
N LEU A 115 76.00 12.66 -60.24
CA LEU A 115 75.58 13.61 -59.20
C LEU A 115 76.57 13.69 -58.01
N PRO A 116 76.73 14.87 -57.39
CA PRO A 116 75.63 15.59 -56.72
C PRO A 116 75.13 16.90 -57.36
N ASP A 117 75.90 17.58 -58.22
CA ASP A 117 75.77 19.04 -58.43
C ASP A 117 75.26 19.47 -59.82
N GLU A 118 73.99 19.25 -60.19
CA GLU A 118 73.61 19.29 -61.63
C GLU A 118 72.33 20.06 -62.00
N THR A 119 71.65 20.71 -61.04
CA THR A 119 70.62 21.73 -61.34
C THR A 119 70.91 23.03 -60.62
N LEU A 120 71.07 24.11 -61.40
CA LEU A 120 71.25 25.48 -60.94
C LEU A 120 70.07 26.34 -61.38
N ILE A 121 69.32 26.87 -60.42
CA ILE A 121 68.24 27.84 -60.65
C ILE A 121 68.72 29.21 -60.20
N ARG A 122 68.80 30.14 -61.16
CA ARG A 122 69.25 31.51 -60.94
C ARG A 122 68.08 32.47 -61.00
N PHE A 123 68.05 33.43 -60.09
CA PHE A 123 67.02 34.47 -60.07
C PHE A 123 67.66 35.84 -60.24
N SER A 124 67.00 36.71 -61.01
CA SER A 124 67.38 38.12 -61.01
C SER A 124 67.07 38.73 -59.62
N PRO A 125 67.83 39.73 -59.16
CA PRO A 125 67.55 40.42 -57.89
C PRO A 125 66.12 40.98 -57.82
N ASN A 126 65.53 41.37 -58.97
CA ASN A 126 64.17 41.89 -59.03
C ASN A 126 63.09 40.81 -58.81
N ALA A 127 63.32 39.57 -59.25
CA ALA A 127 62.40 38.46 -59.02
C ALA A 127 62.31 38.08 -57.54
N VAL A 128 63.41 38.22 -56.80
CA VAL A 128 63.50 37.88 -55.37
C VAL A 128 63.18 39.08 -54.46
N ALA A 129 63.40 40.32 -54.91
CA ALA A 129 63.08 41.52 -54.13
C ALA A 129 61.57 41.79 -54.01
N ASN A 130 60.76 41.27 -54.94
CA ASN A 130 59.29 41.40 -54.90
C ASN A 130 58.60 40.38 -53.97
N SER A 131 59.34 39.47 -53.33
CA SER A 131 58.78 38.31 -52.63
C SER A 131 58.71 38.44 -51.10
N ASN A 132 58.60 39.66 -50.56
CA ASN A 132 58.53 39.89 -49.12
C ASN A 132 57.14 40.36 -48.68
N ARG A 133 56.09 39.59 -49.01
CA ARG A 133 54.75 39.79 -48.45
C ARG A 133 54.18 38.46 -47.96
N ASP A 134 53.80 38.52 -46.69
CA ASP A 134 53.00 37.56 -45.93
C ASP A 134 51.98 36.82 -46.81
N VAL A 135 51.81 35.51 -46.58
CA VAL A 135 50.98 34.57 -47.38
C VAL A 135 49.47 34.85 -47.22
N ARG A 136 49.09 36.07 -46.81
CA ARG A 136 47.75 36.45 -46.34
C ARG A 136 47.06 37.57 -47.13
N ASP A 137 47.64 38.12 -48.21
CA ASP A 137 47.02 39.22 -48.97
C ASP A 137 47.02 39.03 -50.50
N SER A 138 45.94 39.47 -51.16
CA SER A 138 45.71 39.44 -52.60
C SER A 138 46.85 40.09 -53.41
N LEU A 139 47.35 39.39 -54.44
CA LEU A 139 48.39 39.91 -55.32
C LEU A 139 47.89 41.10 -56.16
N THR A 140 48.70 42.15 -56.27
CA THR A 140 48.43 43.30 -57.17
C THR A 140 48.85 42.97 -58.60
N SER A 141 48.06 43.39 -59.60
CA SER A 141 48.37 43.23 -61.03
C SER A 141 49.83 43.62 -61.36
N GLY A 142 50.65 42.65 -61.78
CA GLY A 142 52.03 42.85 -62.22
C GLY A 142 53.13 42.39 -61.23
N THR A 143 52.76 41.84 -60.06
CA THR A 143 53.70 41.23 -59.09
C THR A 143 53.65 39.70 -59.14
N ARG A 144 54.80 39.02 -59.11
CA ARG A 144 54.90 37.55 -59.19
C ARG A 144 55.28 36.92 -57.85
N ASP A 145 54.68 35.78 -57.52
CA ASP A 145 54.98 34.99 -56.31
C ASP A 145 56.25 34.15 -56.48
N LEU A 146 57.19 34.24 -55.53
CA LEU A 146 58.45 33.49 -55.57
C LEU A 146 58.22 31.98 -55.51
N THR A 147 57.23 31.51 -54.72
CA THR A 147 56.89 30.08 -54.66
C THR A 147 56.44 29.57 -56.03
N SER A 148 55.63 30.35 -56.74
CA SER A 148 55.15 30.02 -58.09
C SER A 148 56.28 30.05 -59.14
N VAL A 149 57.19 31.03 -59.08
CA VAL A 149 58.36 31.09 -59.98
C VAL A 149 59.33 29.94 -59.72
N VAL A 150 59.57 29.58 -58.44
CA VAL A 150 60.42 28.43 -58.09
C VAL A 150 59.81 27.12 -58.57
N ALA A 151 58.50 26.94 -58.37
CA ALA A 151 57.77 25.77 -58.85
C ALA A 151 57.83 25.63 -60.39
N HIS A 152 57.68 26.74 -61.12
CA HIS A 152 57.82 26.79 -62.58
C HIS A 152 59.22 26.37 -63.04
N GLU A 153 60.27 26.98 -62.47
CA GLU A 153 61.64 26.67 -62.86
C GLU A 153 62.03 25.24 -62.49
N LEU A 154 61.50 24.71 -61.39
CA LEU A 154 61.67 23.31 -61.01
C LEU A 154 61.01 22.37 -62.03
N GLY A 155 59.89 22.77 -62.65
CA GLY A 155 59.24 22.00 -63.71
C GLY A 155 60.13 21.74 -64.92
N HIS A 156 61.00 22.68 -65.27
CA HIS A 156 62.02 22.45 -66.31
C HIS A 156 63.02 21.35 -65.93
N SER A 157 63.37 21.24 -64.65
CA SER A 157 64.26 20.17 -64.15
C SER A 157 63.57 18.80 -64.09
N LEU A 158 62.25 18.77 -63.94
CA LEU A 158 61.43 17.55 -63.91
C LEU A 158 61.06 17.02 -65.31
N GLY A 159 61.52 17.69 -66.37
CA GLY A 159 61.44 17.16 -67.73
C GLY A 159 60.74 18.07 -68.74
N PHE A 160 60.19 19.23 -68.36
CA PHE A 160 59.71 20.23 -69.33
C PHE A 160 60.90 20.95 -70.01
N GLY A 161 61.75 20.21 -70.71
CA GLY A 161 63.01 20.68 -71.29
C GLY A 161 62.92 21.08 -72.77
N LYS A 162 64.02 21.60 -73.30
CA LYS A 162 64.24 21.84 -74.74
C LYS A 162 65.66 21.44 -75.13
N SER A 163 65.83 20.89 -76.33
CA SER A 163 67.13 20.50 -76.90
C SER A 163 67.56 21.21 -78.21
N PRO A 164 66.72 21.91 -79.00
CA PRO A 164 67.20 22.54 -80.23
C PRO A 164 68.06 23.78 -79.96
N ASP A 165 68.99 24.06 -80.87
CA ASP A 165 69.88 25.21 -80.78
C ASP A 165 69.18 26.55 -81.08
N SER A 166 69.91 27.66 -80.92
CA SER A 166 69.41 29.03 -81.20
C SER A 166 68.92 29.27 -82.65
N SER A 167 69.15 28.32 -83.56
CA SER A 167 68.66 28.36 -84.95
C SER A 167 67.51 27.37 -85.19
N GLY A 168 67.03 26.67 -84.16
CA GLY A 168 65.94 25.72 -84.25
C GLY A 168 66.31 24.34 -84.76
N ASN A 169 67.61 24.05 -84.89
CA ASN A 169 68.06 22.78 -85.43
C ASN A 169 68.37 21.81 -84.29
N TYR A 170 67.96 20.55 -84.46
CA TYR A 170 68.44 19.43 -83.66
C TYR A 170 69.83 19.02 -84.17
N THR A 171 70.84 19.02 -83.29
CA THR A 171 72.17 18.52 -83.62
C THR A 171 72.12 17.00 -83.86
N ASN A 172 72.09 16.58 -85.12
CA ASN A 172 72.24 15.19 -85.60
C ASN A 172 71.69 14.08 -84.66
N GLY A 173 70.37 14.04 -84.48
CA GLY A 173 69.60 12.81 -84.25
C GLY A 173 69.91 11.93 -83.03
N GLN A 174 70.64 12.40 -82.02
CA GLN A 174 70.97 11.61 -80.82
C GLN A 174 70.58 12.26 -79.48
N ASP A 175 70.13 13.53 -79.46
CA ASP A 175 69.82 14.26 -78.22
C ASP A 175 68.39 14.84 -78.25
N ILE A 176 67.35 13.98 -78.19
CA ILE A 176 65.97 14.43 -77.91
C ILE A 176 65.57 13.99 -76.50
N GLN A 177 65.04 14.91 -75.70
CA GLN A 177 64.57 14.59 -74.34
C GLN A 177 63.25 13.80 -74.39
N GLU A 178 62.95 13.00 -73.37
CA GLU A 178 61.70 12.23 -73.29
C GLU A 178 60.45 13.08 -73.52
N TYR A 179 60.44 14.29 -72.96
CA TYR A 179 59.40 15.27 -73.19
C TYR A 179 59.23 15.61 -74.68
N GLU A 180 60.31 15.87 -75.40
CA GLU A 180 60.25 16.29 -76.80
C GLU A 180 59.72 15.20 -77.74
N LYS A 181 59.78 13.91 -77.37
CA LYS A 181 59.21 12.81 -78.17
C LYS A 181 57.71 12.97 -78.42
N ASN A 182 57.03 13.71 -77.56
CA ASN A 182 55.60 13.98 -77.67
C ASN A 182 55.29 15.25 -78.50
N LEU A 183 56.29 16.02 -78.93
CA LEU A 183 56.09 17.23 -79.75
C LEU A 183 55.89 16.89 -81.24
N ARG A 184 54.96 17.59 -81.88
CA ARG A 184 54.63 17.49 -83.31
C ARG A 184 54.52 18.89 -83.91
N ASP A 185 55.04 19.12 -85.11
CA ASP A 185 54.85 20.39 -85.81
C ASP A 185 53.49 20.49 -86.52
N SER A 186 53.27 21.61 -87.22
CA SER A 186 52.03 21.88 -87.98
C SER A 186 51.74 20.86 -89.09
N ASN A 187 52.75 20.07 -89.51
CA ASN A 187 52.64 18.97 -90.47
C ASN A 187 52.56 17.60 -89.79
N SER A 188 52.40 17.55 -88.46
CA SER A 188 52.44 16.34 -87.63
C SER A 188 53.77 15.59 -87.66
N VAL A 189 54.87 16.26 -88.01
CA VAL A 189 56.22 15.70 -87.95
C VAL A 189 56.70 15.74 -86.50
N ALA A 190 57.29 14.65 -86.01
CA ALA A 190 57.83 14.58 -84.64
C ALA A 190 59.12 15.37 -84.48
N ALA A 191 59.30 15.99 -83.32
CA ALA A 191 60.57 16.59 -82.91
C ALA A 191 61.71 15.57 -82.96
N GLY A 192 62.92 16.02 -83.32
CA GLY A 192 64.07 15.15 -83.64
C GLY A 192 64.17 14.72 -85.11
N ASN A 193 63.15 14.96 -85.92
CA ASN A 193 63.23 14.81 -87.38
C ASN A 193 63.80 16.10 -88.02
N ALA A 194 64.71 15.98 -88.98
CA ALA A 194 65.28 17.12 -89.70
C ALA A 194 64.24 17.95 -90.50
N ALA A 195 63.04 17.39 -90.72
CA ALA A 195 61.92 18.07 -91.37
C ALA A 195 60.97 18.79 -90.38
N PHE A 196 61.24 18.73 -89.07
CA PHE A 196 60.44 19.42 -88.05
C PHE A 196 60.59 20.93 -88.20
N VAL A 197 59.49 21.65 -88.35
CA VAL A 197 59.47 23.12 -88.48
C VAL A 197 58.66 23.73 -87.34
N SER A 198 59.30 24.53 -86.50
CA SER A 198 58.63 25.36 -85.49
C SER A 198 58.26 26.73 -86.08
N ASP A 199 57.11 26.80 -86.73
CA ASP A 199 56.48 28.07 -87.06
C ASP A 199 55.77 28.65 -85.83
N ASP A 200 55.53 29.97 -85.83
CA ASP A 200 55.14 30.81 -84.69
C ASP A 200 53.93 30.32 -83.85
N GLU A 201 53.19 29.28 -84.27
CA GLU A 201 52.00 28.77 -83.57
C GLU A 201 51.59 27.33 -83.99
N GLY A 202 52.52 26.52 -84.53
CA GLY A 202 52.18 25.22 -85.12
C GLY A 202 52.59 23.98 -84.32
N VAL A 203 53.37 24.11 -83.26
CA VAL A 203 53.82 22.95 -82.48
C VAL A 203 52.77 22.54 -81.45
N VAL A 204 52.46 21.24 -81.41
CA VAL A 204 51.55 20.64 -80.45
C VAL A 204 52.20 19.48 -79.71
N TRP A 205 51.79 19.26 -78.46
CA TRP A 205 52.04 18.04 -77.71
C TRP A 205 50.98 17.00 -78.01
N ALA A 206 51.42 15.81 -78.40
CA ALA A 206 50.59 14.72 -78.88
C ALA A 206 50.67 13.45 -78.02
N GLY A 207 51.02 13.59 -76.73
CA GLY A 207 51.03 12.48 -75.78
C GLY A 207 49.62 11.91 -75.52
N PRO A 208 49.46 10.58 -75.41
CA PRO A 208 48.16 9.93 -75.37
C PRO A 208 47.31 10.26 -74.13
N ILE A 209 47.92 10.39 -72.94
CA ILE A 209 47.22 10.66 -71.67
C ILE A 209 46.77 12.12 -71.63
N ALA A 210 47.65 13.06 -71.97
CA ALA A 210 47.33 14.49 -71.97
C ALA A 210 46.32 14.83 -73.07
N ASN A 211 46.40 14.19 -74.23
CA ASN A 211 45.40 14.35 -75.30
C ASN A 211 44.02 13.81 -74.90
N ALA A 212 43.94 12.70 -74.17
CA ALA A 212 42.68 12.16 -73.70
C ALA A 212 41.98 13.11 -72.72
N LEU A 213 42.75 13.79 -71.87
CA LEU A 213 42.24 14.77 -70.92
C LEU A 213 41.88 16.12 -71.57
N HIS A 214 42.73 16.62 -72.48
CA HIS A 214 42.50 17.89 -73.17
C HIS A 214 41.48 17.78 -74.33
N GLY A 215 41.23 16.58 -74.85
CA GLY A 215 40.33 16.31 -75.98
C GLY A 215 40.92 16.57 -77.37
N SER A 216 42.15 17.12 -77.45
CA SER A 216 42.90 17.37 -78.70
C SER A 216 44.40 17.55 -78.40
N PRO A 217 45.31 17.48 -79.39
CA PRO A 217 46.71 17.85 -79.21
C PRO A 217 46.86 19.24 -78.58
N ILE A 218 47.76 19.34 -77.61
CA ILE A 218 47.95 20.52 -76.76
C ILE A 218 48.86 21.53 -77.47
N PRO A 219 48.46 22.79 -77.70
CA PRO A 219 49.35 23.81 -78.27
C PRO A 219 50.57 24.09 -77.39
N ILE A 220 51.74 24.24 -78.00
CA ILE A 220 53.03 24.53 -77.35
C ILE A 220 53.59 25.83 -77.91
N TYR A 221 54.16 26.68 -77.06
CA TYR A 221 54.76 27.94 -77.50
C TYR A 221 56.04 27.74 -78.34
N SER A 222 56.03 28.19 -79.59
CA SER A 222 57.12 27.95 -80.56
C SER A 222 57.43 29.12 -81.52
N PRO A 223 58.03 30.25 -81.07
CA PRO A 223 58.26 31.42 -81.93
C PRO A 223 59.38 31.25 -82.98
N ASN A 224 59.27 31.97 -84.12
CA ASN A 224 60.20 31.96 -85.26
C ASN A 224 60.74 33.38 -85.60
N PRO A 225 62.08 33.62 -85.66
CA PRO A 225 63.18 32.72 -85.33
C PRO A 225 63.25 32.50 -83.82
N TYR A 226 63.63 31.28 -83.40
CA TYR A 226 63.74 30.88 -82.00
C TYR A 226 64.35 31.98 -81.11
N SER A 227 63.52 32.58 -80.27
CA SER A 227 63.99 33.54 -79.28
C SER A 227 64.63 32.80 -78.10
N SER A 228 65.81 33.24 -77.68
CA SER A 228 66.41 32.79 -76.42
C SER A 228 65.47 33.13 -75.25
N GLY A 229 64.97 32.11 -74.54
CA GLY A 229 64.00 32.30 -73.44
C GLY A 229 62.96 31.18 -73.19
N SER A 230 63.22 29.95 -73.66
CA SER A 230 62.40 28.72 -73.42
C SER A 230 61.21 28.45 -74.36
N SER A 231 61.40 28.67 -75.65
CA SER A 231 60.52 28.16 -76.71
C SER A 231 60.54 26.62 -76.78
N LEU A 232 59.36 25.98 -76.85
CA LEU A 232 59.05 24.52 -76.86
C LEU A 232 58.82 23.81 -75.51
N SER A 233 59.05 24.47 -74.38
CA SER A 233 58.88 23.86 -73.04
C SER A 233 57.59 24.26 -72.33
N HIS A 234 56.76 25.09 -72.96
CA HIS A 234 55.63 25.77 -72.33
C HIS A 234 54.35 25.44 -73.10
N PRO A 235 53.31 24.91 -72.44
CA PRO A 235 51.96 24.87 -72.99
C PRO A 235 51.48 26.28 -73.34
N ASP A 236 50.93 26.48 -74.54
CA ASP A 236 50.35 27.76 -74.94
C ASP A 236 48.88 27.83 -74.52
N ARG A 237 48.67 27.96 -73.21
CA ARG A 237 47.35 28.05 -72.59
C ARG A 237 47.36 28.92 -71.33
N PRO A 238 46.24 29.61 -71.02
CA PRO A 238 46.12 30.41 -69.82
C PRO A 238 45.99 29.54 -68.56
N VAL A 239 46.47 30.05 -67.42
CA VAL A 239 46.29 29.49 -66.07
C VAL A 239 46.93 28.11 -65.85
N THR A 240 48.20 27.93 -66.25
CA THR A 240 48.96 26.71 -65.94
C THR A 240 50.36 27.04 -65.40
N LEU A 241 50.95 26.13 -64.62
CA LEU A 241 52.23 26.40 -63.97
C LEU A 241 53.32 26.67 -64.99
N MET A 242 53.38 25.93 -66.10
CA MET A 242 54.40 26.00 -67.15
C MET A 242 54.10 27.02 -68.27
N ASN A 243 53.17 27.95 -68.08
CA ASN A 243 52.86 28.99 -69.08
C ASN A 243 54.03 29.99 -69.30
N ARG A 244 54.26 30.41 -70.57
CA ARG A 244 55.32 31.35 -71.01
C ARG A 244 55.18 32.78 -70.48
N SER A 245 53.96 33.22 -70.24
CA SER A 245 53.64 34.63 -69.97
C SER A 245 52.68 34.75 -68.81
N HIS A 246 53.20 34.94 -67.60
CA HIS A 246 52.43 35.54 -66.49
C HIS A 246 52.18 37.03 -66.79
N SER A 247 51.57 37.35 -67.93
CA SER A 247 51.28 38.71 -68.34
C SER A 247 49.83 39.06 -68.05
N GLY A 248 49.60 39.57 -66.83
CA GLY A 248 48.57 40.58 -66.59
C GLY A 248 47.20 40.12 -66.09
N ASP A 249 46.97 38.82 -65.88
CA ASP A 249 45.77 38.36 -65.19
C ASP A 249 46.02 38.29 -63.67
N PRO A 250 45.22 38.96 -62.81
CA PRO A 250 45.39 38.90 -61.36
C PRO A 250 45.30 37.49 -60.78
N ASP A 251 44.59 36.55 -61.44
CA ASP A 251 44.40 35.17 -60.97
C ASP A 251 45.58 34.23 -61.34
N ASP A 252 46.48 34.66 -62.23
CA ASP A 252 47.59 33.85 -62.78
C ASP A 252 48.89 33.92 -61.95
N ASN A 253 48.94 34.78 -60.91
CA ASN A 253 50.19 35.08 -60.19
C ASN A 253 50.48 34.19 -58.96
N ALA A 254 49.64 33.17 -58.67
CA ALA A 254 49.73 32.30 -57.49
C ALA A 254 49.62 30.79 -57.80
N ILE A 255 49.89 30.37 -59.03
CA ILE A 255 49.85 28.95 -59.42
C ILE A 255 51.09 28.25 -58.88
N ARG A 256 50.91 27.32 -57.92
CA ARG A 256 52.00 26.69 -57.15
C ARG A 256 52.16 25.18 -57.38
N SER A 257 51.36 24.60 -58.26
CA SER A 257 51.34 23.18 -58.61
C SER A 257 50.98 22.99 -60.07
N PHE A 258 51.44 21.90 -60.69
CA PHE A 258 51.00 21.50 -62.04
C PHE A 258 49.49 21.30 -62.08
N ASP A 259 48.85 21.72 -63.17
CA ASP A 259 47.44 21.41 -63.41
C ASP A 259 47.27 19.94 -63.88
N GLU A 260 46.03 19.48 -64.03
CA GLU A 260 45.77 18.08 -64.42
C GLU A 260 46.34 17.72 -65.82
N ILE A 261 46.44 18.70 -66.72
CA ILE A 261 46.97 18.50 -68.08
C ILE A 261 48.49 18.44 -68.05
N GLU A 262 49.16 19.29 -67.28
CA GLU A 262 50.60 19.28 -67.03
C GLU A 262 51.02 17.99 -66.31
N MET A 263 50.23 17.55 -65.33
CA MET A 263 50.40 16.24 -64.68
C MET A 263 50.20 15.08 -65.66
N ALA A 264 49.27 15.20 -66.61
CA ALA A 264 49.10 14.22 -67.68
C ALA A 264 50.29 14.23 -68.68
N MET A 265 50.87 15.40 -68.98
CA MET A 265 52.08 15.52 -69.81
C MET A 265 53.31 14.89 -69.13
N LEU A 266 53.43 15.00 -67.80
CA LEU A 266 54.46 14.30 -67.04
C LEU A 266 54.26 12.78 -67.07
N ARG A 267 53.01 12.29 -66.96
CA ARG A 267 52.68 10.86 -67.11
C ARG A 267 52.99 10.33 -68.52
N ASP A 268 52.70 11.10 -69.57
CA ASP A 268 53.10 10.79 -70.95
C ASP A 268 54.62 10.73 -71.13
N SER A 269 55.37 11.36 -70.22
CA SER A 269 56.84 11.37 -70.16
C SER A 269 57.40 10.37 -69.13
N GLY A 270 56.56 9.49 -68.56
CA GLY A 270 56.95 8.35 -67.73
C GLY A 270 56.84 8.53 -66.21
N TRP A 271 56.30 9.64 -65.69
CA TRP A 271 56.15 9.88 -64.24
C TRP A 271 54.95 9.15 -63.60
N SER A 272 55.05 8.79 -62.32
CA SER A 272 53.95 8.26 -61.48
C SER A 272 53.41 9.35 -60.53
N THR A 273 52.09 9.41 -60.25
CA THR A 273 51.43 10.56 -59.56
C THR A 273 50.44 10.12 -58.46
N ILE A 274 50.26 10.90 -57.38
CA ILE A 274 49.38 10.60 -56.21
C ILE A 274 47.96 11.22 -56.37
N THR A 275 46.90 10.59 -55.81
CA THR A 275 45.48 11.02 -55.91
C THR A 275 44.78 11.36 -54.58
N THR A 276 45.51 11.70 -53.50
CA THR A 276 44.94 12.15 -52.21
C THR A 276 44.50 13.61 -52.25
N THR A 277 43.36 13.96 -51.63
CA THR A 277 42.94 15.36 -51.45
C THR A 277 43.36 15.82 -50.05
N SER A 278 44.12 16.92 -49.98
CA SER A 278 44.65 17.47 -48.72
C SER A 278 44.30 18.95 -48.58
N PHE A 279 43.81 19.34 -47.41
CA PHE A 279 43.56 20.73 -47.02
C PHE A 279 44.56 21.15 -45.96
N PHE A 280 45.37 22.17 -46.25
CA PHE A 280 46.40 22.71 -45.33
C PHE A 280 46.14 24.20 -45.04
N GLY A 281 46.11 24.59 -43.77
CA GLY A 281 46.03 25.99 -43.32
C GLY A 281 44.99 26.25 -42.22
N ASN A 282 45.08 27.41 -41.56
CA ASN A 282 44.13 27.82 -40.50
C ASN A 282 42.96 28.65 -41.09
N ASN A 283 41.77 28.56 -40.51
CA ASN A 283 40.52 29.21 -40.94
C ASN A 283 40.08 28.84 -42.38
N VAL A 284 40.18 27.56 -42.73
CA VAL A 284 39.81 27.07 -44.06
C VAL A 284 38.30 26.79 -44.09
N THR A 285 37.57 27.49 -44.96
CA THR A 285 36.19 27.12 -45.32
C THR A 285 36.20 26.44 -46.68
N ALA A 286 35.91 25.14 -46.76
CA ALA A 286 35.94 24.40 -48.02
C ALA A 286 34.75 23.45 -48.19
N THR A 287 34.36 23.20 -49.44
CA THR A 287 33.35 22.19 -49.81
C THR A 287 33.92 21.24 -50.86
N GLU A 288 34.01 19.95 -50.55
CA GLU A 288 34.46 18.89 -51.46
C GLU A 288 33.27 18.05 -51.94
N THR A 289 33.18 17.80 -53.24
CA THR A 289 32.00 17.14 -53.86
C THR A 289 32.35 15.85 -54.60
N ARG A 290 33.64 15.52 -54.75
CA ARG A 290 34.10 14.29 -55.41
C ARG A 290 34.10 13.09 -54.46
N ASN A 291 33.99 11.90 -55.04
CA ASN A 291 34.27 10.66 -54.32
C ASN A 291 35.79 10.51 -54.13
N LEU A 292 36.22 10.23 -52.90
CA LEU A 292 37.62 10.08 -52.51
C LEU A 292 37.90 8.61 -52.21
N SER A 293 38.97 8.06 -52.79
CA SER A 293 39.36 6.66 -52.54
C SER A 293 40.87 6.46 -52.43
N SER A 294 41.32 5.75 -51.40
CA SER A 294 42.72 5.28 -51.24
C SER A 294 42.77 3.75 -51.12
N SER A 295 43.80 3.14 -51.73
CA SER A 295 44.03 1.68 -51.70
C SER A 295 45.40 1.29 -51.16
N ASP A 296 46.20 2.26 -50.71
CA ASP A 296 47.62 2.14 -50.39
C ASP A 296 47.95 2.34 -48.90
N GLY A 297 46.93 2.42 -48.04
CA GLY A 297 47.11 2.66 -46.61
C GLY A 297 47.25 4.13 -46.21
N THR A 298 47.04 5.08 -47.12
CA THR A 298 47.00 6.52 -46.78
C THR A 298 45.58 7.00 -46.54
N ALA A 299 45.42 8.14 -45.84
CA ALA A 299 44.11 8.72 -45.61
C ALA A 299 43.50 9.27 -46.92
N SER A 300 42.24 8.95 -47.22
CA SER A 300 41.55 9.44 -48.45
C SER A 300 41.27 10.95 -48.41
N LEU A 301 41.17 11.52 -47.20
CA LEU A 301 41.04 12.94 -46.92
C LEU A 301 41.96 13.32 -45.75
N ILE A 302 42.83 14.31 -45.96
CA ILE A 302 43.70 14.86 -44.89
C ILE A 302 43.36 16.35 -44.70
N ILE A 303 43.08 16.75 -43.46
CA ILE A 303 42.85 18.15 -43.08
C ILE A 303 43.88 18.51 -42.00
N VAL A 304 44.69 19.54 -42.21
CA VAL A 304 45.70 19.99 -41.24
C VAL A 304 45.60 21.51 -41.03
N GLY A 305 45.26 21.94 -39.81
CA GLY A 305 45.12 23.37 -39.45
C GLY A 305 44.15 23.63 -38.30
N SER A 306 43.99 24.89 -37.89
CA SER A 306 43.05 25.33 -36.83
C SER A 306 41.81 26.07 -37.39
N ASP A 307 40.70 26.11 -36.64
CA ASP A 307 39.49 26.92 -36.88
C ASP A 307 38.77 26.73 -38.23
N SER A 308 38.80 25.52 -38.80
CA SER A 308 38.33 25.27 -40.17
C SER A 308 36.91 24.69 -40.25
N ASP A 309 36.16 25.09 -41.29
CA ASP A 309 34.81 24.61 -41.63
C ASP A 309 34.87 23.79 -42.94
N ILE A 310 34.84 22.47 -42.84
CA ILE A 310 34.97 21.58 -44.01
C ILE A 310 33.67 20.82 -44.23
N THR A 311 33.08 20.95 -45.42
CA THR A 311 31.91 20.17 -45.83
C THR A 311 32.29 19.21 -46.95
N THR A 312 32.02 17.91 -46.79
CA THR A 312 32.15 16.92 -47.87
C THR A 312 30.76 16.48 -48.32
N THR A 313 30.58 16.24 -49.61
CA THR A 313 29.32 15.75 -50.20
C THR A 313 29.54 14.61 -51.18
N GLY A 314 30.75 14.04 -51.25
CA GLY A 314 31.07 12.81 -51.98
C GLY A 314 31.39 11.66 -51.03
N THR A 315 31.39 10.41 -51.51
CA THR A 315 31.72 9.23 -50.68
C THR A 315 33.22 9.13 -50.44
N ILE A 316 33.64 8.81 -49.22
CA ILE A 316 35.05 8.61 -48.83
C ILE A 316 35.29 7.13 -48.56
N SER A 317 36.22 6.50 -49.26
CA SER A 317 36.50 5.06 -49.12
C SER A 317 38.00 4.76 -48.96
N ALA A 318 38.43 4.17 -47.84
CA ALA A 318 39.82 3.75 -47.65
C ALA A 318 39.95 2.21 -47.57
N GLN A 319 40.93 1.64 -48.28
CA GLN A 319 41.24 0.20 -48.25
C GLN A 319 42.73 -0.03 -47.98
N GLY A 320 43.07 -0.96 -47.08
CA GLY A 320 44.46 -1.36 -46.80
C GLY A 320 44.71 -1.84 -45.36
N LEU A 321 45.90 -2.42 -45.10
CA LEU A 321 46.28 -2.98 -43.79
C LEU A 321 46.28 -1.93 -42.66
N SER A 322 46.61 -0.68 -42.97
CA SER A 322 46.55 0.48 -42.07
C SER A 322 46.00 1.66 -42.85
N SER A 323 44.71 1.99 -42.77
CA SER A 323 44.12 3.07 -43.58
C SER A 323 43.15 3.93 -42.78
N SER A 324 43.09 5.23 -43.07
CA SER A 324 42.11 6.15 -42.48
C SER A 324 41.15 6.68 -43.55
N GLY A 325 39.85 6.74 -43.31
CA GLY A 325 38.91 7.35 -44.26
C GLY A 325 39.17 8.86 -44.38
N ALA A 326 39.01 9.57 -43.27
CA ALA A 326 39.38 10.97 -43.12
C ALA A 326 40.27 11.16 -41.88
N GLN A 327 41.31 11.98 -41.99
CA GLN A 327 42.19 12.35 -40.89
C GLN A 327 42.22 13.88 -40.75
N VAL A 328 41.94 14.36 -39.54
CA VAL A 328 42.04 15.76 -39.16
C VAL A 328 43.13 15.91 -38.11
N ILE A 329 44.07 16.83 -38.34
CA ILE A 329 45.17 17.15 -37.43
C ILE A 329 45.12 18.67 -37.15
N GLY A 330 44.57 19.05 -36.01
CA GLY A 330 44.34 20.44 -35.56
C GLY A 330 42.87 20.77 -35.29
N ASN A 331 42.58 21.98 -34.80
CA ASN A 331 41.24 22.40 -34.36
C ASN A 331 40.30 22.67 -35.56
N LEU A 332 39.04 22.25 -35.47
CA LEU A 332 37.97 22.49 -36.44
C LEU A 332 36.79 23.20 -35.78
N ASN A 333 36.20 24.16 -36.48
CA ASN A 333 34.89 24.69 -36.08
C ASN A 333 33.77 23.73 -36.46
N THR A 334 33.83 23.11 -37.65
CA THR A 334 32.83 22.14 -38.10
C THR A 334 33.40 21.22 -39.20
N LEU A 335 33.30 19.90 -39.02
CA LEU A 335 33.39 18.92 -40.11
C LEU A 335 32.00 18.41 -40.45
N SER A 336 31.51 18.68 -41.66
CA SER A 336 30.21 18.22 -42.14
C SER A 336 30.38 17.13 -43.19
N LEU A 337 30.04 15.88 -42.87
CA LEU A 337 30.09 14.75 -43.80
C LEU A 337 28.71 14.52 -44.42
N GLY A 338 28.60 14.74 -45.74
CA GLY A 338 27.35 14.72 -46.49
C GLY A 338 27.06 13.45 -47.30
N ASN A 339 27.97 12.47 -47.33
CA ASN A 339 27.82 11.15 -47.99
C ASN A 339 28.54 10.04 -47.19
N ASP A 340 28.49 8.77 -47.63
CA ASP A 340 29.07 7.62 -46.92
C ASP A 340 30.60 7.72 -46.71
N VAL A 341 31.06 7.31 -45.52
CA VAL A 341 32.49 7.11 -45.20
C VAL A 341 32.70 5.66 -44.82
N SER A 342 33.42 4.93 -45.66
CA SER A 342 33.70 3.51 -45.45
C SER A 342 35.19 3.26 -45.37
N ALA A 343 35.63 2.40 -44.46
CA ALA A 343 37.01 1.99 -44.40
C ALA A 343 37.10 0.48 -44.11
N THR A 344 37.97 -0.25 -44.82
CA THR A 344 38.05 -1.73 -44.75
C THR A 344 39.50 -2.22 -44.68
N GLY A 345 39.84 -3.05 -43.68
CA GLY A 345 41.19 -3.57 -43.43
C GLY A 345 41.48 -3.91 -41.96
N ASP A 346 42.71 -4.34 -41.64
CA ASP A 346 43.05 -4.88 -40.30
C ASP A 346 43.26 -3.81 -39.21
N ALA A 347 43.76 -2.61 -39.56
CA ALA A 347 43.98 -1.48 -38.66
C ALA A 347 43.41 -0.18 -39.25
N VAL A 348 42.09 -0.03 -39.20
CA VAL A 348 41.39 1.00 -39.95
C VAL A 348 40.61 1.92 -39.02
N VAL A 349 40.64 3.24 -39.28
CA VAL A 349 39.80 4.24 -38.62
C VAL A 349 39.00 4.99 -39.68
N GLY A 350 37.68 5.09 -39.51
CA GLY A 350 36.82 5.79 -40.48
C GLY A 350 37.11 7.29 -40.52
N VAL A 351 37.09 7.92 -39.35
CA VAL A 351 37.40 9.34 -39.14
C VAL A 351 38.25 9.49 -37.88
N VAL A 352 39.44 10.10 -38.01
CA VAL A 352 40.30 10.49 -36.88
C VAL A 352 40.27 12.00 -36.77
N ILE A 353 39.98 12.53 -35.57
CA ILE A 353 40.09 13.96 -35.25
C ILE A 353 41.03 14.10 -34.06
N VAL A 354 42.12 14.86 -34.25
CA VAL A 354 43.08 15.20 -33.20
C VAL A 354 43.12 16.73 -33.06
N GLY A 355 42.67 17.27 -31.92
CA GLY A 355 42.53 18.70 -31.67
C GLY A 355 42.72 19.06 -30.20
N THR A 356 42.73 20.36 -29.87
CA THR A 356 42.90 20.87 -28.50
C THR A 356 41.77 21.84 -28.07
N GLU A 357 40.71 22.00 -28.86
CA GLU A 357 39.60 22.95 -28.65
C GLU A 357 38.32 22.44 -29.37
N ASP A 358 37.13 22.84 -28.88
CA ASP A 358 35.76 22.56 -29.37
C ASP A 358 35.61 22.08 -30.83
N ASN A 359 35.75 20.78 -31.09
CA ASN A 359 35.50 20.20 -32.41
C ASN A 359 34.03 19.74 -32.57
N LEU A 360 33.33 20.21 -33.61
CA LEU A 360 31.97 19.77 -33.97
C LEU A 360 31.97 18.90 -35.23
N LEU A 361 31.50 17.64 -35.11
CA LEU A 361 31.23 16.76 -36.26
C LEU A 361 29.72 16.70 -36.54
N LEU A 362 29.33 17.19 -37.72
CA LEU A 362 27.97 17.11 -38.25
C LEU A 362 27.86 16.00 -39.29
N LEU A 363 27.07 14.97 -38.99
CA LEU A 363 26.68 13.97 -40.00
C LEU A 363 25.38 14.43 -40.68
N ARG A 364 25.39 14.66 -42.01
CA ARG A 364 24.25 15.20 -42.77
C ARG A 364 23.66 14.20 -43.77
N GLY A 365 22.54 13.58 -43.41
CA GLY A 365 21.57 12.95 -44.32
C GLY A 365 21.77 11.45 -44.53
N GLY A 366 21.15 10.57 -43.72
CA GLY A 366 20.98 9.13 -44.00
C GLY A 366 22.23 8.30 -44.31
N ASN A 367 23.42 8.85 -44.11
CA ASN A 367 24.71 8.27 -44.52
C ASN A 367 25.19 7.16 -43.58
N THR A 368 26.15 6.37 -44.05
CA THR A 368 26.80 5.30 -43.30
C THR A 368 28.27 5.64 -43.03
N LEU A 369 28.67 5.70 -41.76
CA LEU A 369 30.05 5.53 -41.31
C LEU A 369 30.24 4.05 -40.97
N SER A 370 31.12 3.35 -41.68
CA SER A 370 31.33 1.91 -41.45
C SER A 370 32.81 1.53 -41.45
N ASN A 371 33.20 0.71 -40.48
CA ASN A 371 34.50 0.03 -40.44
C ASN A 371 34.32 -1.49 -40.36
N ALA A 372 35.00 -2.22 -41.24
CA ALA A 372 34.99 -3.68 -41.27
C ALA A 372 36.43 -4.24 -41.30
N GLY A 373 36.82 -4.88 -40.20
CA GLY A 373 38.15 -5.48 -40.01
C GLY A 373 38.14 -6.55 -38.92
N ASP A 374 38.94 -7.60 -39.07
CA ASP A 374 38.95 -8.76 -38.16
C ASP A 374 40.41 -9.08 -37.79
N LEU A 375 41.05 -8.30 -36.91
CA LEU A 375 42.32 -8.76 -36.33
C LEU A 375 42.75 -8.07 -35.04
N ALA A 376 43.05 -8.91 -34.05
CA ALA A 376 43.83 -8.60 -32.86
C ALA A 376 45.30 -8.36 -33.24
N VAL A 377 45.74 -7.10 -33.33
CA VAL A 377 47.17 -6.75 -33.46
C VAL A 377 47.54 -5.70 -32.44
N ASN A 378 48.21 -6.16 -31.38
CA ASN A 378 49.01 -5.36 -30.47
C ASN A 378 50.16 -4.69 -31.27
N ASP A 379 50.41 -3.39 -31.03
CA ASP A 379 51.51 -2.55 -31.54
C ASP A 379 51.51 -2.16 -33.03
N ILE A 380 51.33 -0.85 -33.29
CA ILE A 380 52.04 -0.13 -34.37
C ILE A 380 52.71 1.10 -33.76
N THR A 381 54.02 1.21 -34.04
CA THR A 381 55.00 2.07 -33.39
C THR A 381 55.03 3.48 -34.01
N THR A 382 54.94 4.52 -33.19
CA THR A 382 55.37 5.88 -33.56
C THR A 382 56.27 6.47 -32.47
N GLY A 383 57.56 6.59 -32.78
CA GLY A 383 58.53 7.41 -32.03
C GLY A 383 58.96 6.90 -30.64
N PRO A 384 60.10 7.35 -30.09
CA PRO A 384 60.78 6.69 -28.97
C PRO A 384 60.19 6.89 -27.57
N ASP A 385 59.11 7.67 -27.39
CA ASP A 385 58.70 8.14 -26.05
C ASP A 385 57.24 7.84 -25.64
N ALA A 386 56.50 6.98 -26.35
CA ALA A 386 55.10 6.69 -26.00
C ALA A 386 54.92 5.37 -25.20
N THR A 387 54.69 5.48 -23.89
CA THR A 387 54.10 4.38 -23.10
C THR A 387 52.58 4.50 -23.11
N ASN A 388 51.94 3.55 -23.82
CA ASN A 388 50.49 3.25 -23.93
C ASN A 388 49.71 4.02 -25.02
N ALA A 389 49.41 3.36 -26.16
CA ALA A 389 48.33 3.77 -27.06
C ALA A 389 47.59 2.54 -27.63
N ARG A 390 46.27 2.50 -27.48
CA ARG A 390 45.35 1.51 -28.07
C ARG A 390 44.15 2.25 -28.66
N VAL A 391 43.97 2.24 -29.98
CA VAL A 391 42.87 2.96 -30.65
C VAL A 391 42.26 2.10 -31.76
N TYR A 392 40.99 1.71 -31.61
CA TYR A 392 40.24 0.89 -32.59
C TYR A 392 38.79 1.40 -32.78
N GLY A 393 38.62 2.70 -33.04
CA GLY A 393 37.32 3.35 -33.27
C GLY A 393 36.95 3.53 -34.76
N VAL A 394 35.66 3.58 -35.12
CA VAL A 394 35.19 4.14 -36.42
C VAL A 394 35.36 5.66 -36.42
N LEU A 395 34.97 6.29 -35.31
CA LEU A 395 35.23 7.69 -34.98
C LEU A 395 36.11 7.72 -33.72
N VAL A 396 37.32 8.25 -33.86
CA VAL A 396 38.26 8.45 -32.75
C VAL A 396 38.48 9.94 -32.60
N ILE A 397 38.27 10.41 -31.37
CA ILE A 397 38.42 11.81 -31.01
C ILE A 397 39.40 11.86 -29.84
N ASP A 398 40.51 12.54 -30.06
CA ASP A 398 41.50 12.91 -29.05
C ASP A 398 41.41 14.44 -28.93
N ASP A 399 40.50 14.89 -28.05
CA ASP A 399 40.13 16.30 -27.87
C ASP A 399 39.54 16.54 -26.46
N GLU A 400 39.73 17.74 -25.93
CA GLU A 400 39.32 18.12 -24.57
C GLU A 400 37.79 18.34 -24.47
N ASP A 401 37.12 18.85 -25.50
CA ASP A 401 35.66 19.05 -25.55
C ASP A 401 35.11 18.80 -26.97
N PHE A 402 34.34 17.73 -27.17
CA PHE A 402 33.84 17.32 -28.48
C PHE A 402 32.32 17.14 -28.52
N SER A 403 31.70 17.57 -29.63
CA SER A 403 30.28 17.32 -29.90
C SER A 403 30.08 16.46 -31.16
N LEU A 404 29.56 15.24 -30.96
CA LEU A 404 29.03 14.40 -32.05
C LEU A 404 27.55 14.69 -32.24
N ASN A 405 27.17 15.18 -33.42
CA ASN A 405 25.78 15.43 -33.74
C ASN A 405 25.28 14.55 -34.91
N ASN A 406 24.58 13.46 -34.55
CA ASN A 406 23.91 12.54 -35.46
C ASN A 406 22.39 12.81 -35.57
N ASN A 407 21.97 14.09 -35.66
CA ASN A 407 20.55 14.46 -35.79
C ASN A 407 19.89 13.96 -37.09
N SER A 408 20.69 13.63 -38.11
CA SER A 408 20.18 13.31 -39.45
C SER A 408 19.83 11.84 -39.68
N GLY A 409 19.92 11.01 -38.63
CA GLY A 409 19.61 9.58 -38.70
C GLY A 409 20.68 8.73 -39.38
N ALA A 410 21.96 9.13 -39.32
CA ALA A 410 23.06 8.39 -39.93
C ALA A 410 23.39 7.12 -39.13
N SER A 411 24.01 6.13 -39.79
CA SER A 411 24.45 4.88 -39.18
C SER A 411 25.97 4.88 -38.99
N ILE A 412 26.44 4.83 -37.74
CA ILE A 412 27.84 4.63 -37.35
C ILE A 412 27.99 3.17 -36.94
N SER A 413 28.82 2.39 -37.64
CA SER A 413 28.92 0.94 -37.39
C SER A 413 30.37 0.42 -37.43
N ALA A 414 30.74 -0.35 -36.41
CA ALA A 414 32.00 -1.05 -36.32
C ALA A 414 31.75 -2.56 -36.27
N THR A 415 32.52 -3.36 -37.01
CA THR A 415 32.45 -4.83 -36.93
C THR A 415 33.84 -5.42 -36.77
N GLY A 416 34.03 -6.32 -35.79
CA GLY A 416 35.30 -6.98 -35.47
C GLY A 416 35.47 -7.25 -33.95
N GLN A 417 36.33 -8.19 -33.57
CA GLN A 417 36.69 -8.40 -32.15
C GLN A 417 37.31 -7.12 -31.55
N GLY A 418 36.76 -6.62 -30.44
CA GLY A 418 37.24 -5.39 -29.78
C GLY A 418 36.93 -4.10 -30.53
N ALA A 419 36.03 -4.15 -31.52
CA ALA A 419 35.69 -2.97 -32.33
C ALA A 419 34.95 -1.91 -31.50
N THR A 420 35.35 -0.65 -31.65
CA THR A 420 34.65 0.50 -31.06
C THR A 420 33.99 1.34 -32.15
N ALA A 421 32.72 1.74 -32.01
CA ALA A 421 32.08 2.60 -33.01
C ALA A 421 32.42 4.08 -32.78
N VAL A 422 32.25 4.59 -31.56
CA VAL A 422 32.65 5.94 -31.16
C VAL A 422 33.55 5.85 -29.94
N LYS A 423 34.77 6.40 -30.02
CA LYS A 423 35.74 6.45 -28.93
C LYS A 423 36.16 7.89 -28.64
N PHE A 424 36.02 8.30 -27.37
CA PHE A 424 36.55 9.55 -26.83
C PHE A 424 37.76 9.22 -25.93
N ASP A 425 38.96 9.56 -26.40
CA ASP A 425 40.23 9.37 -25.68
C ASP A 425 40.66 10.69 -25.04
N ASN A 426 40.30 10.91 -23.77
CA ASN A 426 40.74 12.10 -23.03
C ASN A 426 42.00 11.75 -22.22
N HIS A 427 43.15 11.65 -22.89
CA HIS A 427 44.33 11.00 -22.30
C HIS A 427 45.17 11.86 -21.34
N GLU A 428 44.87 13.15 -21.10
CA GLU A 428 45.83 14.02 -20.39
C GLU A 428 45.36 14.90 -19.23
N VAL A 429 44.09 14.87 -18.77
CA VAL A 429 43.72 15.69 -17.60
C VAL A 429 42.80 14.96 -16.63
N ALA A 430 43.31 14.72 -15.42
CA ALA A 430 42.55 14.26 -14.26
C ALA A 430 41.62 15.36 -13.68
N SER A 431 41.05 16.23 -14.52
CA SER A 431 40.08 17.25 -14.12
C SER A 431 38.69 16.87 -14.59
N SER A 432 37.73 16.97 -13.67
CA SER A 432 36.29 16.78 -13.86
C SER A 432 35.64 17.91 -14.68
N GLU A 433 36.34 18.47 -15.67
CA GLU A 433 35.88 19.64 -16.44
C GLU A 433 35.73 19.37 -17.94
N LEU A 434 36.10 18.18 -18.44
CA LEU A 434 36.09 17.83 -19.86
C LEU A 434 34.86 16.98 -20.21
N LYS A 435 33.96 17.48 -21.08
CA LYS A 435 32.62 16.93 -21.32
C LYS A 435 32.43 16.52 -22.78
N SER A 436 32.38 15.22 -23.06
CA SER A 436 32.01 14.71 -24.39
C SER A 436 30.50 14.75 -24.58
N THR A 437 30.02 15.34 -25.67
CA THR A 437 28.57 15.42 -25.97
C THR A 437 28.21 14.56 -27.18
N VAL A 438 27.21 13.70 -27.04
CA VAL A 438 26.67 12.85 -28.12
C VAL A 438 25.17 13.09 -28.29
N VAL A 439 24.75 13.49 -29.49
CA VAL A 439 23.33 13.50 -29.88
C VAL A 439 23.12 12.44 -30.96
N ASN A 440 22.36 11.38 -30.64
CA ASN A 440 22.10 10.27 -31.55
C ASN A 440 20.62 10.15 -31.94
N ASN A 441 20.30 10.40 -33.22
CA ASN A 441 18.96 10.15 -33.77
C ASN A 441 18.96 9.03 -34.83
N GLY A 442 20.10 8.35 -35.01
CA GLY A 442 20.33 7.28 -35.98
C GLY A 442 20.77 5.97 -35.32
N LEU A 443 21.67 5.23 -35.97
CA LEU A 443 22.22 3.98 -35.42
C LEU A 443 23.69 4.19 -35.02
N ILE A 444 24.07 3.77 -33.81
CA ILE A 444 25.47 3.57 -33.41
C ILE A 444 25.62 2.10 -33.03
N ALA A 445 26.42 1.33 -33.76
CA ALA A 445 26.50 -0.11 -33.59
C ALA A 445 27.94 -0.63 -33.54
N ALA A 446 28.26 -1.51 -32.59
CA ALA A 446 29.53 -2.24 -32.58
C ALA A 446 29.29 -3.75 -32.46
N ASN A 447 29.81 -4.53 -33.40
CA ASN A 447 29.56 -5.99 -33.45
C ASN A 447 30.88 -6.79 -33.45
N GLY A 448 31.09 -7.57 -32.41
CA GLY A 448 32.20 -8.50 -32.19
C GLY A 448 32.43 -8.73 -30.70
N GLY A 449 33.18 -9.79 -30.33
CA GLY A 449 33.50 -10.03 -28.92
C GLY A 449 34.24 -8.85 -28.30
N SER A 450 33.86 -8.41 -27.10
CA SER A 450 34.41 -7.24 -26.40
C SER A 450 34.32 -5.91 -27.17
N SER A 451 33.36 -5.79 -28.11
CA SER A 451 33.11 -4.54 -28.85
C SER A 451 32.43 -3.49 -27.98
N ILE A 452 32.62 -2.19 -28.30
CA ILE A 452 32.01 -1.06 -27.58
C ILE A 452 31.32 -0.08 -28.56
N ALA A 453 30.03 0.23 -28.41
CA ALA A 453 29.40 1.17 -29.35
C ALA A 453 29.79 2.63 -29.07
N VAL A 454 29.77 3.06 -27.81
CA VAL A 454 30.26 4.36 -27.35
C VAL A 454 31.18 4.13 -26.16
N ASP A 455 32.47 4.48 -26.27
CA ASP A 455 33.44 4.42 -25.17
C ASP A 455 33.94 5.84 -24.86
N ALA A 456 33.65 6.33 -23.66
CA ALA A 456 34.11 7.61 -23.15
C ALA A 456 35.05 7.40 -21.96
N GLU A 457 36.32 7.81 -22.09
CA GLU A 457 37.27 7.78 -20.97
C GLU A 457 37.02 8.90 -19.93
N GLY A 458 36.20 9.90 -20.25
CA GLY A 458 35.81 11.03 -19.38
C GLY A 458 34.29 11.11 -19.09
N GLU A 459 33.80 12.31 -18.79
CA GLU A 459 32.37 12.63 -18.64
C GLU A 459 31.66 12.60 -19.99
N LEU A 460 30.46 11.99 -20.03
CA LEU A 460 29.63 11.86 -21.22
C LEU A 460 28.26 12.48 -20.96
N ASP A 461 27.86 13.42 -21.81
CA ASP A 461 26.48 13.88 -21.96
C ASP A 461 25.90 13.34 -23.26
N LEU A 462 24.97 12.41 -23.13
CA LEU A 462 24.42 11.67 -24.26
C LEU A 462 22.91 11.82 -24.31
N THR A 463 22.40 12.35 -25.41
CA THR A 463 20.99 12.31 -25.79
C THR A 463 20.79 11.29 -26.90
N ASN A 464 20.00 10.24 -26.66
CA ASN A 464 19.71 9.19 -27.64
C ASN A 464 18.22 9.10 -27.97
N ASP A 465 17.85 9.52 -29.17
CA ASP A 465 16.52 9.28 -29.76
C ASP A 465 16.55 8.13 -30.79
N GLY A 466 17.76 7.65 -31.15
CA GLY A 466 18.00 6.59 -32.13
C GLY A 466 18.19 5.20 -31.51
N THR A 467 19.14 4.43 -32.02
CA THR A 467 19.55 3.13 -31.48
C THR A 467 21.06 3.12 -31.25
N ILE A 468 21.49 2.76 -30.04
CA ILE A 468 22.88 2.44 -29.72
C ILE A 468 22.92 0.95 -29.40
N GLN A 469 23.72 0.15 -30.10
CA GLN A 469 23.74 -1.29 -29.89
C GLN A 469 25.12 -1.91 -29.94
N SER A 470 25.33 -2.96 -29.15
CA SER A 470 26.53 -3.79 -29.22
C SER A 470 26.20 -5.27 -29.35
N GLY A 471 27.06 -6.04 -30.01
CA GLY A 471 26.85 -7.48 -30.21
C GLY A 471 28.13 -8.30 -30.03
N GLY A 472 28.06 -9.45 -29.38
CA GLY A 472 29.19 -10.34 -29.08
C GLY A 472 29.44 -10.52 -27.58
N THR A 473 30.13 -11.60 -27.21
CA THR A 473 30.49 -11.91 -25.82
C THR A 473 31.26 -10.75 -25.18
N GLY A 474 30.82 -10.29 -24.01
CA GLY A 474 31.46 -9.18 -23.27
C GLY A 474 31.39 -7.82 -23.97
N SER A 475 30.48 -7.63 -24.94
CA SER A 475 30.29 -6.35 -25.61
C SER A 475 29.60 -5.32 -24.71
N ILE A 476 29.85 -4.03 -24.95
CA ILE A 476 29.27 -2.92 -24.16
C ILE A 476 28.64 -1.89 -25.11
N SER A 477 27.38 -1.47 -24.93
CA SER A 477 26.82 -0.45 -25.84
C SER A 477 27.30 0.96 -25.47
N ILE A 478 27.30 1.30 -24.18
CA ILE A 478 27.85 2.56 -23.69
C ILE A 478 28.77 2.26 -22.50
N SER A 479 30.01 2.77 -22.55
CA SER A 479 31.03 2.67 -21.50
C SER A 479 31.48 4.07 -21.12
N THR A 480 31.36 4.46 -19.86
CA THR A 480 31.81 5.77 -19.36
C THR A 480 32.68 5.64 -18.12
N ARG A 481 33.68 6.51 -17.97
CA ARG A 481 34.59 6.53 -16.80
C ARG A 481 34.51 7.81 -15.96
N GLY A 482 33.98 8.90 -16.49
CA GLY A 482 33.65 10.13 -15.75
C GLY A 482 32.18 10.17 -15.28
N ILE A 483 31.83 11.22 -14.52
CA ILE A 483 30.43 11.51 -14.16
C ILE A 483 29.66 11.70 -15.46
N SER A 484 28.56 10.99 -15.69
CA SER A 484 27.89 11.02 -17.00
C SER A 484 26.40 11.27 -16.86
N GLU A 485 25.85 12.09 -17.75
CA GLU A 485 24.44 12.40 -17.87
C GLU A 485 23.91 11.77 -19.17
N ILE A 486 22.96 10.84 -19.06
CA ILE A 486 22.45 10.11 -20.21
C ILE A 486 20.93 10.26 -20.24
N THR A 487 20.41 10.79 -21.33
CA THR A 487 18.97 10.83 -21.62
C THR A 487 18.69 9.98 -22.86
N SER A 488 17.83 8.96 -22.75
CA SER A 488 17.50 8.08 -23.86
C SER A 488 16.00 7.95 -24.05
N SER A 489 15.48 8.48 -25.16
CA SER A 489 14.13 8.19 -25.66
C SER A 489 14.11 7.06 -26.72
N GLY A 490 15.28 6.71 -27.24
CA GLY A 490 15.52 5.63 -28.19
C GLY A 490 15.89 4.30 -27.53
N ALA A 491 16.58 3.44 -28.27
CA ALA A 491 17.02 2.11 -27.81
C ALA A 491 18.52 2.06 -27.47
N ILE A 492 18.89 1.44 -26.35
CA ILE A 492 20.27 1.08 -25.99
C ILE A 492 20.29 -0.45 -25.76
N GLN A 493 20.99 -1.21 -26.61
CA GLN A 493 20.85 -2.67 -26.65
C GLN A 493 22.18 -3.43 -26.72
N SER A 494 22.46 -4.33 -25.77
CA SER A 494 23.61 -5.24 -25.86
C SER A 494 23.18 -6.69 -26.09
N THR A 495 23.91 -7.42 -26.94
CA THR A 495 23.68 -8.86 -27.18
C THR A 495 24.96 -9.67 -27.03
N GLY A 496 24.91 -10.80 -26.34
CA GLY A 496 26.03 -11.70 -26.04
C GLY A 496 26.21 -11.99 -24.55
N ASN A 497 26.82 -13.12 -24.23
CA ASN A 497 27.10 -13.51 -22.84
C ASN A 497 28.02 -12.49 -22.16
N GLY A 498 27.66 -12.07 -20.94
CA GLY A 498 28.36 -11.03 -20.17
C GLY A 498 28.37 -9.66 -20.84
N SER A 499 27.45 -9.39 -21.78
CA SER A 499 27.33 -8.07 -22.40
C SER A 499 26.66 -7.06 -21.47
N THR A 500 26.96 -5.78 -21.65
CA THR A 500 26.39 -4.69 -20.86
C THR A 500 25.80 -3.60 -21.75
N ALA A 501 24.54 -3.19 -21.61
CA ALA A 501 24.00 -2.12 -22.45
C ALA A 501 24.58 -0.76 -22.04
N LEU A 502 24.63 -0.46 -20.75
CA LEU A 502 25.24 0.76 -20.22
C LEU A 502 26.11 0.43 -19.00
N ARG A 503 27.40 0.77 -19.08
CA ARG A 503 28.37 0.61 -17.99
C ARG A 503 28.97 1.95 -17.61
N SER A 504 28.86 2.32 -16.34
CA SER A 504 29.54 3.50 -15.78
C SER A 504 30.51 3.07 -14.67
N PHE A 505 31.76 3.52 -14.77
CA PHE A 505 32.77 3.32 -13.72
C PHE A 505 32.75 4.43 -12.64
N SER A 506 32.00 5.51 -12.86
CA SER A 506 31.84 6.64 -11.95
C SER A 506 30.34 6.91 -11.72
N ASN A 507 29.97 8.13 -11.32
CA ASN A 507 28.56 8.47 -11.13
C ASN A 507 27.81 8.50 -12.47
N LEU A 508 26.55 8.07 -12.45
CA LEU A 508 25.67 8.03 -13.61
C LEU A 508 24.33 8.67 -13.25
N ASP A 509 23.93 9.70 -13.99
CA ASP A 509 22.59 10.25 -13.97
C ASP A 509 21.89 9.85 -15.28
N LEU A 510 20.87 9.00 -15.20
CA LEU A 510 20.18 8.41 -16.35
C LEU A 510 18.69 8.74 -16.34
N VAL A 511 18.18 9.27 -17.45
CA VAL A 511 16.74 9.37 -17.74
C VAL A 511 16.42 8.46 -18.93
N ASN A 512 15.60 7.43 -18.70
CA ASN A 512 15.18 6.49 -19.73
C ASN A 512 13.69 6.66 -20.06
N ASP A 513 13.42 7.28 -21.22
CA ASP A 513 12.10 7.39 -21.86
C ASP A 513 11.91 6.37 -22.99
N GLY A 514 12.89 5.47 -23.21
CA GLY A 514 12.87 4.44 -24.24
C GLY A 514 13.22 3.05 -23.72
N THR A 515 13.97 2.27 -24.51
CA THR A 515 14.30 0.87 -24.17
C THR A 515 15.80 0.68 -23.92
N ILE A 516 16.17 0.23 -22.73
CA ILE A 516 17.52 -0.26 -22.41
C ILE A 516 17.44 -1.78 -22.23
N ALA A 517 18.11 -2.55 -23.07
CA ALA A 517 17.98 -4.01 -23.04
C ALA A 517 19.34 -4.71 -23.16
N SER A 518 19.49 -5.83 -22.45
CA SER A 518 20.62 -6.75 -22.62
C SER A 518 20.16 -8.18 -22.84
N THR A 519 20.83 -8.93 -23.71
CA THR A 519 20.50 -10.34 -23.98
C THR A 519 21.75 -11.21 -23.98
N GLY A 520 21.81 -12.22 -23.09
CA GLY A 520 22.90 -13.17 -22.93
C GLY A 520 23.00 -13.65 -21.49
N ASP A 521 23.65 -14.80 -21.26
CA ASP A 521 23.91 -15.26 -19.90
C ASP A 521 24.80 -14.24 -19.18
N THR A 522 24.50 -13.95 -17.90
CA THR A 522 25.16 -12.93 -17.07
C THR A 522 25.22 -11.53 -17.69
N ALA A 523 24.32 -11.21 -18.64
CA ALA A 523 24.25 -9.90 -19.24
C ALA A 523 23.63 -8.87 -18.28
N GLN A 524 24.02 -7.61 -18.41
CA GLN A 524 23.58 -6.52 -17.56
C GLN A 524 22.98 -5.38 -18.40
N ALA A 525 21.76 -4.94 -18.15
CA ALA A 525 21.25 -3.78 -18.90
C ALA A 525 21.98 -2.51 -18.46
N ILE A 526 22.09 -2.31 -17.14
CA ILE A 526 22.86 -1.22 -16.54
C ILE A 526 23.81 -1.79 -15.48
N HIS A 527 25.08 -1.37 -15.53
CA HIS A 527 26.09 -1.63 -14.50
C HIS A 527 26.72 -0.31 -14.04
N GLY A 528 26.35 0.14 -12.84
CA GLY A 528 26.91 1.32 -12.20
C GLY A 528 27.91 0.96 -11.10
N ARG A 529 29.10 1.57 -11.12
CA ARG A 529 30.12 1.41 -10.05
C ARG A 529 30.22 2.60 -9.11
N GLY A 530 29.86 3.79 -9.58
CA GLY A 530 29.68 4.98 -8.74
C GLY A 530 28.21 5.18 -8.33
N ILE A 531 27.90 6.36 -7.80
CA ILE A 531 26.53 6.71 -7.42
C ILE A 531 25.68 6.72 -8.69
N THR A 532 24.61 5.95 -8.69
CA THR A 532 23.77 5.75 -9.86
C THR A 532 22.37 6.30 -9.60
N THR A 533 22.00 7.39 -10.27
CA THR A 533 20.67 7.99 -10.26
C THR A 533 19.95 7.60 -11.54
N ILE A 534 18.80 6.93 -11.44
CA ILE A 534 18.05 6.46 -12.60
C ILE A 534 16.59 6.89 -12.47
N GLN A 535 16.07 7.54 -13.52
CA GLN A 535 14.65 7.70 -13.74
C GLN A 535 14.22 6.86 -14.96
N ASN A 536 13.47 5.79 -14.72
CA ASN A 536 12.93 4.93 -15.76
C ASN A 536 11.44 5.22 -16.01
N ASN A 537 11.11 5.77 -17.17
CA ASN A 537 9.73 6.08 -17.58
C ASN A 537 9.18 5.08 -18.62
N ASP A 538 10.01 4.25 -19.26
CA ASP A 538 9.59 3.20 -20.21
C ASP A 538 10.17 1.82 -19.88
N SER A 539 11.22 1.30 -20.55
CA SER A 539 11.65 -0.09 -20.35
C SER A 539 13.15 -0.28 -20.11
N ILE A 540 13.51 -1.00 -19.03
CA ILE A 540 14.84 -1.57 -18.79
C ILE A 540 14.69 -3.10 -18.69
N SER A 541 15.47 -3.86 -19.46
CA SER A 541 15.34 -5.33 -19.45
C SER A 541 16.64 -6.11 -19.59
N SER A 542 16.69 -7.31 -19.02
CA SER A 542 17.75 -8.29 -19.24
C SER A 542 17.17 -9.68 -19.56
N THR A 543 17.83 -10.45 -20.42
CA THR A 543 17.41 -11.83 -20.74
C THR A 543 18.61 -12.77 -20.79
N GLY A 544 18.62 -13.81 -19.97
CA GLY A 544 19.67 -14.83 -19.91
C GLY A 544 19.84 -15.40 -18.50
N ALA A 545 20.51 -16.55 -18.35
CA ALA A 545 20.74 -17.09 -17.02
C ALA A 545 21.68 -16.18 -16.22
N GLY A 546 21.31 -15.81 -14.99
CA GLY A 546 22.08 -14.92 -14.13
C GLY A 546 22.20 -13.48 -14.65
N SER A 547 21.35 -13.06 -15.60
CA SER A 547 21.32 -11.67 -16.07
C SER A 547 20.71 -10.72 -15.03
N THR A 548 21.03 -9.44 -15.14
CA THR A 548 20.54 -8.39 -14.23
C THR A 548 20.09 -7.17 -15.05
N ALA A 549 18.89 -6.63 -14.79
CA ALA A 549 18.49 -5.40 -15.47
C ALA A 549 19.30 -4.21 -14.94
N LEU A 550 19.48 -4.13 -13.63
CA LEU A 550 20.23 -3.07 -12.98
C LEU A 550 21.15 -3.63 -11.90
N HIS A 551 22.45 -3.48 -12.07
CA HIS A 551 23.46 -3.80 -11.07
C HIS A 551 24.17 -2.53 -10.59
N SER A 552 24.23 -2.29 -9.29
CA SER A 552 24.94 -1.15 -8.69
C SER A 552 25.91 -1.62 -7.60
N GLU A 553 27.22 -1.36 -7.77
CA GLU A 553 28.26 -1.63 -6.75
C GLU A 553 28.30 -0.52 -5.67
N SER A 554 27.64 0.63 -5.90
CA SER A 554 27.57 1.79 -5.00
C SER A 554 26.11 2.18 -4.73
N ASN A 555 25.88 3.37 -4.16
CA ASN A 555 24.53 3.86 -3.88
C ASN A 555 23.69 3.97 -5.16
N LEU A 556 22.43 3.52 -5.06
CA LEU A 556 21.44 3.56 -6.12
C LEU A 556 20.27 4.47 -5.70
N ASP A 557 19.93 5.46 -6.52
CA ASP A 557 18.69 6.24 -6.41
C ASP A 557 17.85 5.98 -7.66
N LEU A 558 16.79 5.18 -7.52
CA LEU A 558 15.97 4.70 -8.63
C LEU A 558 14.53 5.18 -8.50
N VAL A 559 14.05 5.88 -9.50
CA VAL A 559 12.64 6.14 -9.76
C VAL A 559 12.19 5.28 -10.94
N ASN A 560 11.22 4.41 -10.73
CA ASN A 560 10.63 3.58 -11.78
C ASN A 560 9.15 3.89 -11.99
N ASP A 561 8.82 4.62 -13.06
CA ASP A 561 7.46 4.82 -13.57
C ASP A 561 7.13 3.84 -14.73
N GLY A 562 8.14 3.17 -15.29
CA GLY A 562 8.03 2.19 -16.38
C GLY A 562 8.14 0.71 -15.95
N THR A 563 8.74 -0.13 -16.79
CA THR A 563 9.00 -1.55 -16.53
C THR A 563 10.50 -1.84 -16.40
N ILE A 564 10.91 -2.52 -15.32
CA ILE A 564 12.24 -3.13 -15.17
C ILE A 564 12.06 -4.64 -15.10
N ALA A 565 12.60 -5.40 -16.06
CA ALA A 565 12.34 -6.84 -16.13
C ALA A 565 13.60 -7.67 -16.38
N SER A 566 13.74 -8.83 -15.71
CA SER A 566 14.76 -9.83 -16.06
C SER A 566 14.14 -11.20 -16.29
N THR A 567 14.57 -11.89 -17.34
CA THR A 567 14.08 -13.24 -17.69
C THR A 567 15.23 -14.23 -17.80
N GLY A 568 15.23 -15.27 -16.98
CA GLY A 568 16.26 -16.31 -16.95
C GLY A 568 16.30 -17.03 -15.61
N ALA A 569 17.07 -18.11 -15.50
CA ALA A 569 17.30 -18.76 -14.21
C ALA A 569 18.26 -17.93 -13.36
N ASN A 570 18.01 -17.84 -12.05
CA ASN A 570 18.82 -17.10 -11.06
C ASN A 570 19.05 -15.64 -11.42
N VAL A 571 18.07 -14.95 -12.01
CA VAL A 571 18.21 -13.52 -12.30
C VAL A 571 17.96 -12.70 -11.06
N LYS A 572 18.67 -11.58 -10.93
CA LYS A 572 18.34 -10.52 -9.98
C LYS A 572 17.94 -9.31 -10.80
N THR A 573 16.69 -8.86 -10.75
CA THR A 573 16.27 -7.77 -11.66
C THR A 573 16.93 -6.47 -11.28
N ILE A 574 16.92 -6.14 -9.99
CA ILE A 574 17.74 -5.09 -9.37
C ILE A 574 18.66 -5.77 -8.36
N ASP A 575 19.97 -5.56 -8.50
CA ASP A 575 21.00 -6.05 -7.57
C ASP A 575 21.89 -4.89 -7.12
N ALA A 576 21.71 -4.43 -5.89
CA ALA A 576 22.41 -3.27 -5.35
C ALA A 576 23.25 -3.64 -4.12
N GLU A 577 24.55 -3.33 -4.18
CA GLU A 577 25.49 -3.57 -3.08
C GLU A 577 25.53 -2.37 -2.10
N GLY A 578 25.30 -1.15 -2.59
CA GLY A 578 25.29 0.08 -1.79
C GLY A 578 23.90 0.50 -1.29
N PHE A 579 23.84 1.64 -0.59
CA PHE A 579 22.57 2.19 -0.09
C PHE A 579 21.60 2.44 -1.25
N THR A 580 20.39 1.89 -1.15
CA THR A 580 19.42 1.92 -2.24
C THR A 580 18.18 2.70 -1.85
N GLN A 581 17.91 3.79 -2.56
CA GLN A 581 16.61 4.46 -2.57
C GLN A 581 15.85 4.01 -3.81
N LEU A 582 14.65 3.47 -3.63
CA LEU A 582 13.83 2.93 -4.71
C LEU A 582 12.40 3.44 -4.59
N ARG A 583 11.95 4.24 -5.56
CA ARG A 583 10.54 4.60 -5.74
C ARG A 583 9.97 3.88 -6.96
N ASN A 584 9.12 2.88 -6.72
CA ASN A 584 8.49 2.10 -7.79
C ASN A 584 7.02 2.46 -7.94
N ASN A 585 6.64 3.10 -9.05
CA ASN A 585 5.26 3.32 -9.48
C ASN A 585 4.86 2.41 -10.65
N GLY A 586 5.84 1.83 -11.35
CA GLY A 586 5.65 0.95 -12.49
C GLY A 586 5.72 -0.54 -12.13
N ALA A 587 6.37 -1.35 -12.97
CA ALA A 587 6.53 -2.79 -12.77
C ALA A 587 8.01 -3.19 -12.63
N ILE A 588 8.34 -4.00 -11.63
CA ILE A 588 9.64 -4.67 -11.49
C ILE A 588 9.36 -6.18 -11.52
N THR A 589 9.96 -6.92 -12.46
CA THR A 589 9.62 -8.33 -12.67
C THR A 589 10.84 -9.21 -12.88
N ALA A 590 10.97 -10.25 -12.07
CA ALA A 590 11.90 -11.35 -12.29
C ALA A 590 11.15 -12.60 -12.76
N THR A 591 11.58 -13.22 -13.86
CA THR A 591 10.94 -14.44 -14.39
C THR A 591 11.96 -15.56 -14.58
N GLY A 592 11.78 -16.64 -13.81
CA GLY A 592 12.58 -17.86 -13.92
C GLY A 592 12.96 -18.45 -12.57
N ILE A 593 13.45 -19.70 -12.59
CA ILE A 593 13.76 -20.47 -11.37
C ILE A 593 14.83 -19.76 -10.53
N GLY A 594 14.56 -19.59 -9.23
CA GLY A 594 15.50 -19.04 -8.25
C GLY A 594 15.79 -17.54 -8.42
N SER A 595 14.85 -16.80 -8.99
CA SER A 595 15.05 -15.39 -9.35
C SER A 595 14.53 -14.43 -8.28
N THR A 596 15.15 -13.26 -8.20
CA THR A 596 14.80 -12.18 -7.26
C THR A 596 14.48 -10.90 -8.02
N ALA A 597 13.38 -10.21 -7.67
CA ALA A 597 13.04 -8.94 -8.33
C ALA A 597 13.89 -7.78 -7.79
N VAL A 598 14.00 -7.63 -6.47
CA VAL A 598 14.85 -6.62 -5.83
C VAL A 598 15.74 -7.27 -4.77
N HIS A 599 17.05 -7.10 -4.91
CA HIS A 599 18.05 -7.55 -3.95
C HIS A 599 18.93 -6.37 -3.53
N SER A 600 19.09 -6.17 -2.22
CA SER A 600 19.94 -5.12 -1.65
C SER A 600 20.81 -5.66 -0.50
N GLU A 601 22.13 -5.62 -0.67
CA GLU A 601 23.08 -6.05 0.37
C GLU A 601 23.22 -5.01 1.51
N SER A 602 22.98 -3.73 1.17
CA SER A 602 22.95 -2.61 2.12
C SER A 602 21.51 -2.19 2.43
N ALA A 603 21.35 -1.12 3.22
CA ALA A 603 20.04 -0.58 3.58
C ALA A 603 19.22 -0.20 2.32
N LEU A 604 18.03 -0.79 2.23
CA LEU A 604 17.05 -0.60 1.18
C LEU A 604 15.92 0.29 1.69
N TYR A 605 15.78 1.46 1.08
CA TYR A 605 14.75 2.45 1.36
C TYR A 605 13.81 2.46 0.18
N MET A 606 12.75 1.66 0.27
CA MET A 606 11.83 1.43 -0.85
C MET A 606 10.46 2.08 -0.56
N ASN A 607 9.90 2.72 -1.57
CA ASN A 607 8.47 3.00 -1.65
C ASN A 607 7.90 2.38 -2.92
N ASN A 608 7.03 1.40 -2.75
CA ASN A 608 6.36 0.72 -3.84
C ASN A 608 4.89 1.16 -3.91
N ALA A 609 4.49 1.81 -5.00
CA ALA A 609 3.11 2.06 -5.42
C ALA A 609 2.71 1.24 -6.66
N GLY A 610 3.67 0.51 -7.24
CA GLY A 610 3.51 -0.31 -8.44
C GLY A 610 3.52 -1.82 -8.15
N THR A 611 3.93 -2.61 -9.14
CA THR A 611 4.05 -4.07 -9.02
C THR A 611 5.51 -4.49 -8.87
N ILE A 612 5.80 -5.36 -7.90
CA ILE A 612 7.05 -6.11 -7.78
C ILE A 612 6.69 -7.59 -7.81
N SER A 613 7.14 -8.32 -8.81
CA SER A 613 6.78 -9.74 -9.00
C SER A 613 8.01 -10.58 -9.29
N ALA A 614 8.12 -11.72 -8.62
CA ALA A 614 9.06 -12.77 -8.95
C ALA A 614 8.25 -14.03 -9.29
N GLN A 615 8.32 -14.46 -10.56
CA GLN A 615 7.54 -15.57 -11.07
C GLN A 615 8.41 -16.79 -11.30
N ASP A 616 8.11 -17.89 -10.62
CA ASP A 616 8.72 -19.18 -10.93
C ASP A 616 7.94 -19.94 -12.02
N LEU A 617 8.68 -20.41 -13.04
CA LEU A 617 8.17 -21.35 -14.04
C LEU A 617 8.36 -22.83 -13.60
N GLY A 618 9.05 -23.07 -12.48
CA GLY A 618 9.44 -24.39 -11.94
C GLY A 618 8.77 -24.83 -10.64
N GLY A 619 8.04 -23.96 -9.94
CA GLY A 619 7.28 -24.27 -8.72
C GLY A 619 8.05 -24.23 -7.38
N SER A 620 9.24 -23.63 -7.34
CA SER A 620 9.93 -23.19 -6.12
C SER A 620 9.47 -21.79 -5.70
N ALA A 621 9.66 -21.45 -4.43
CA ALA A 621 9.44 -20.10 -3.91
C ALA A 621 10.36 -19.10 -4.62
N THR A 622 9.82 -17.96 -5.04
CA THR A 622 10.55 -16.88 -5.69
C THR A 622 10.48 -15.64 -4.83
N THR A 623 11.63 -15.02 -4.59
CA THR A 623 11.71 -13.88 -3.66
C THR A 623 11.50 -12.58 -4.43
N ALA A 624 10.40 -11.88 -4.16
CA ALA A 624 10.16 -10.56 -4.75
C ALA A 624 11.18 -9.54 -4.22
N ILE A 625 11.39 -9.50 -2.90
CA ILE A 625 12.28 -8.52 -2.26
C ILE A 625 13.19 -9.22 -1.26
N THR A 626 14.48 -8.96 -1.34
CA THR A 626 15.48 -9.40 -0.37
C THR A 626 16.32 -8.21 0.10
N THR A 627 16.54 -8.12 1.40
CA THR A 627 17.51 -7.21 1.97
C THR A 627 18.36 -7.89 3.05
N ASP A 628 19.66 -7.58 3.05
CA ASP A 628 20.62 -8.14 4.01
C ASP A 628 20.91 -7.18 5.19
N ASN A 629 20.27 -6.01 5.22
CA ASN A 629 20.60 -4.94 6.16
C ASN A 629 19.44 -4.59 7.08
N GLU A 630 19.74 -4.51 8.37
CA GLU A 630 18.78 -4.21 9.44
C GLU A 630 18.16 -2.82 9.35
N TYR A 631 18.79 -1.85 8.67
CA TYR A 631 18.24 -0.50 8.55
C TYR A 631 17.27 -0.35 7.39
N SER A 632 16.96 -1.44 6.68
CA SER A 632 16.05 -1.40 5.54
C SER A 632 14.63 -1.05 5.95
N ARG A 633 14.00 -0.21 5.13
CA ARG A 633 12.65 0.30 5.31
C ARG A 633 11.90 0.17 4.00
N ILE A 634 10.88 -0.67 3.99
CA ILE A 634 10.04 -0.90 2.82
C ILE A 634 8.66 -0.35 3.12
N ALA A 635 8.29 0.71 2.41
CA ALA A 635 6.96 1.29 2.45
C ALA A 635 6.14 0.82 1.24
N MET A 636 4.92 0.39 1.50
CA MET A 636 3.94 0.09 0.45
C MET A 636 2.90 1.21 0.41
N SER A 637 2.72 1.79 -0.77
CA SER A 637 1.76 2.85 -1.15
C SER A 637 0.52 2.27 -1.86
N THR A 638 -0.55 3.06 -1.97
CA THR A 638 -1.86 2.60 -2.46
C THR A 638 -1.76 1.92 -3.82
N GLY A 639 -2.31 0.71 -3.95
CA GLY A 639 -2.27 -0.06 -5.20
C GLY A 639 -1.00 -0.89 -5.41
N ALA A 640 -0.10 -0.92 -4.43
CA ALA A 640 1.08 -1.78 -4.45
C ALA A 640 0.72 -3.27 -4.57
N ILE A 641 1.46 -3.97 -5.43
CA ILE A 641 1.37 -5.44 -5.56
C ILE A 641 2.76 -6.01 -5.32
N VAL A 642 2.87 -6.99 -4.42
CA VAL A 642 4.07 -7.80 -4.25
C VAL A 642 3.70 -9.27 -4.43
N ASP A 643 4.26 -9.88 -5.47
CA ASP A 643 3.99 -11.25 -5.88
C ASP A 643 5.28 -12.08 -5.78
N GLY A 644 5.45 -12.77 -4.65
CA GLY A 644 6.65 -13.49 -4.25
C GLY A 644 7.13 -13.10 -2.84
N ASP A 645 8.06 -13.87 -2.27
CA ASP A 645 8.49 -13.71 -0.87
C ASP A 645 9.15 -12.36 -0.60
N ILE A 646 8.97 -11.86 0.63
CA ILE A 646 9.80 -10.79 1.19
C ILE A 646 10.71 -11.42 2.23
N SER A 647 12.02 -11.24 2.07
CA SER A 647 13.01 -11.85 2.93
C SER A 647 13.99 -10.82 3.51
N TYR A 648 14.25 -10.94 4.81
CA TYR A 648 15.35 -10.28 5.50
C TYR A 648 16.35 -11.33 5.98
N THR A 649 17.61 -11.17 5.55
CA THR A 649 18.72 -12.11 5.77
C THR A 649 19.84 -11.51 6.62
N GLY A 650 19.60 -10.36 7.24
CA GLY A 650 20.58 -9.68 8.07
C GLY A 650 21.06 -10.52 9.26
N SER A 651 22.30 -10.22 9.66
CA SER A 651 23.05 -11.08 10.59
C SER A 651 22.99 -10.65 12.05
N ASP A 652 22.48 -9.44 12.34
CA ASP A 652 22.36 -8.92 13.70
C ASP A 652 20.95 -9.19 14.27
N PRO A 653 20.79 -10.11 15.22
CA PRO A 653 19.49 -10.42 15.82
C PRO A 653 18.97 -9.33 16.79
N SER A 654 19.72 -8.25 17.00
CA SER A 654 19.31 -7.13 17.85
C SER A 654 18.71 -5.95 17.09
N LEU A 655 18.75 -5.99 15.76
CA LEU A 655 18.26 -4.94 14.87
C LEU A 655 17.39 -5.56 13.77
N ARG A 656 16.43 -4.79 13.26
CA ARG A 656 15.38 -5.31 12.36
C ARG A 656 15.01 -4.33 11.28
N ALA A 657 14.74 -4.90 10.11
CA ALA A 657 14.15 -4.16 9.01
C ALA A 657 12.67 -3.84 9.29
N GLU A 658 12.22 -2.71 8.78
CA GLU A 658 10.84 -2.24 8.93
C GLU A 658 10.06 -2.46 7.63
N LEU A 659 8.86 -3.05 7.74
CA LEU A 659 7.89 -3.16 6.66
C LEU A 659 6.64 -2.35 7.02
N LEU A 660 6.38 -1.29 6.27
CA LEU A 660 5.37 -0.28 6.56
C LEU A 660 4.30 -0.25 5.48
N PHE A 661 3.04 -0.27 5.88
CA PHE A 661 1.89 -0.21 4.98
C PHE A 661 1.09 1.08 5.19
N GLY A 662 0.66 1.72 4.11
CA GLY A 662 -0.22 2.90 4.14
C GLY A 662 0.48 4.24 4.39
N THR A 663 1.80 4.30 4.17
CA THR A 663 2.61 5.52 4.26
C THR A 663 3.38 5.78 2.96
N SER A 664 3.71 7.04 2.69
CA SER A 664 4.53 7.44 1.54
C SER A 664 5.98 7.78 1.97
N TYR A 665 6.93 7.57 1.07
CA TYR A 665 8.37 7.81 1.26
C TYR A 665 8.73 9.13 1.95
N ASP A 666 8.03 10.22 1.61
CA ASP A 666 8.32 11.58 2.11
C ASP A 666 8.22 11.67 3.65
N ASP A 667 7.58 10.70 4.31
CA ASP A 667 7.43 10.62 5.76
C ASP A 667 8.50 9.79 6.49
N LEU A 668 9.38 9.05 5.79
CA LEU A 668 10.42 8.22 6.46
C LEU A 668 11.51 9.04 7.18
N ASN A 669 11.65 10.32 6.82
CA ASN A 669 12.53 11.29 7.48
C ASN A 669 11.77 12.25 8.44
N ALA A 670 10.44 12.16 8.51
CA ALA A 670 9.63 13.00 9.37
C ALA A 670 9.46 12.36 10.76
N PRO A 671 9.63 13.11 11.87
CA PRO A 671 9.34 12.59 13.22
C PRO A 671 7.84 12.39 13.49
N SER A 672 6.98 12.67 12.51
CA SER A 672 5.54 12.45 12.54
C SER A 672 5.05 12.22 11.12
N ILE A 673 4.48 11.05 10.88
CA ILE A 673 3.87 10.64 9.62
C ILE A 673 2.65 11.56 9.36
N GLY A 674 2.57 12.12 8.15
CA GLY A 674 1.50 13.04 7.73
C GLY A 674 0.14 12.36 7.60
N PRO A 675 -0.95 13.12 7.34
CA PRO A 675 -2.28 12.56 7.18
C PRO A 675 -2.33 11.64 5.95
N ALA A 676 -2.69 10.38 6.20
CA ALA A 676 -2.73 9.29 5.24
C ALA A 676 -3.70 9.47 4.08
N GLU A 677 -3.42 8.77 2.97
CA GLU A 677 -4.38 8.54 1.88
C GLU A 677 -5.56 7.69 2.38
N SER A 678 -6.75 7.94 1.86
CA SER A 678 -8.01 7.54 2.49
C SER A 678 -8.50 6.10 2.21
N ALA A 679 -7.80 5.31 1.40
CA ALA A 679 -8.10 3.90 1.17
C ALA A 679 -6.93 3.20 0.47
N PHE A 680 -6.53 2.02 0.95
CA PHE A 680 -5.34 1.30 0.52
C PHE A 680 -5.65 -0.19 0.37
N ASP A 681 -5.66 -0.70 -0.85
CA ASP A 681 -5.62 -2.13 -1.12
C ASP A 681 -4.19 -2.48 -1.57
N PHE A 682 -3.58 -3.48 -0.93
CA PHE A 682 -2.40 -4.15 -1.47
C PHE A 682 -2.61 -5.65 -1.48
N THR A 683 -1.92 -6.32 -2.39
CA THR A 683 -1.95 -7.77 -2.50
C THR A 683 -0.55 -8.30 -2.26
N PHE A 684 -0.42 -9.19 -1.29
CA PHE A 684 0.81 -9.91 -1.00
C PHE A 684 0.52 -11.40 -1.07
N ASN A 685 1.16 -12.12 -2.00
CA ASN A 685 0.75 -13.49 -2.35
C ASN A 685 1.58 -14.62 -1.70
N ASP A 686 2.66 -14.32 -0.97
CA ASP A 686 3.64 -15.33 -0.55
C ASP A 686 4.05 -15.19 0.93
N ASP A 687 5.21 -15.69 1.35
CA ASP A 687 5.65 -15.68 2.75
C ASP A 687 6.55 -14.46 3.08
N ILE A 688 6.44 -13.92 4.30
CA ILE A 688 7.43 -13.00 4.87
C ILE A 688 8.36 -13.79 5.79
N THR A 689 9.66 -13.76 5.48
CA THR A 689 10.71 -14.46 6.24
C THR A 689 11.77 -13.50 6.77
N GLY A 690 12.32 -13.80 7.94
CA GLY A 690 13.33 -12.96 8.62
C GLY A 690 12.85 -12.47 9.99
N ASP A 691 13.44 -11.38 10.45
CA ASP A 691 13.09 -10.66 11.70
C ASP A 691 12.65 -9.22 11.36
N TRP A 692 11.35 -9.04 11.07
CA TRP A 692 10.76 -7.78 10.59
C TRP A 692 9.88 -7.07 11.63
N ASP A 693 10.01 -5.76 11.78
CA ASP A 693 8.98 -4.96 12.45
C ASP A 693 7.93 -4.52 11.43
N LEU A 694 6.67 -4.90 11.67
CA LEU A 694 5.56 -4.76 10.74
C LEU A 694 4.60 -3.66 11.23
N GLY A 695 4.52 -2.56 10.49
CA GLY A 695 3.66 -1.42 10.83
C GLY A 695 2.55 -1.19 9.80
N PHE A 696 1.31 -1.06 10.27
CA PHE A 696 0.17 -0.59 9.48
C PHE A 696 -0.21 0.81 9.93
N ILE A 697 -0.08 1.78 9.02
CA ILE A 697 -0.20 3.21 9.31
C ILE A 697 -1.16 3.83 8.30
N GLY A 698 -2.11 4.65 8.74
CA GLY A 698 -2.98 5.42 7.84
C GLY A 698 -4.44 4.96 7.76
N GLY A 699 -5.15 5.31 6.68
CA GLY A 699 -6.57 5.02 6.48
C GLY A 699 -6.87 3.53 6.27
N LEU A 700 -8.04 3.20 5.69
CA LEU A 700 -8.47 1.81 5.45
C LEU A 700 -7.44 1.01 4.64
N SER A 701 -6.55 0.29 5.32
CA SER A 701 -5.66 -0.71 4.73
C SER A 701 -6.39 -2.05 4.68
N ARG A 702 -6.49 -2.69 3.52
CA ARG A 702 -6.93 -4.08 3.40
C ARG A 702 -5.68 -4.92 3.14
N PHE A 703 -5.44 -5.91 4.00
CA PHE A 703 -4.27 -6.77 3.92
C PHE A 703 -4.66 -8.21 3.61
N GLU A 704 -4.80 -8.51 2.33
CA GLU A 704 -5.03 -9.90 1.91
C GLU A 704 -3.69 -10.58 1.67
N ALA A 705 -3.27 -11.39 2.64
CA ALA A 705 -2.27 -12.43 2.43
C ALA A 705 -2.99 -13.79 2.36
N PRO A 706 -2.81 -14.58 1.29
CA PRO A 706 -3.28 -15.96 1.24
C PRO A 706 -2.27 -16.95 1.86
N GLY A 707 -1.06 -16.48 2.19
CA GLY A 707 0.05 -17.27 2.77
C GLY A 707 0.20 -17.12 4.29
N SER A 708 1.30 -17.64 4.83
CA SER A 708 1.62 -17.53 6.27
C SER A 708 2.68 -16.48 6.52
N ILE A 709 2.53 -15.67 7.55
CA ILE A 709 3.48 -14.61 7.89
C ILE A 709 4.23 -15.06 9.12
N SER A 710 5.48 -15.50 8.98
CA SER A 710 6.21 -16.11 10.09
C SER A 710 7.47 -15.39 10.57
N GLY A 711 7.97 -14.44 9.78
CA GLY A 711 9.16 -13.65 10.11
C GLY A 711 8.93 -12.33 10.84
N ILE A 712 7.92 -12.24 11.73
CA ILE A 712 7.58 -10.98 12.41
C ILE A 712 8.23 -10.87 13.80
N HIS A 713 8.89 -9.73 14.00
CA HIS A 713 9.26 -9.06 15.23
C HIS A 713 8.08 -8.70 16.11
N ASP A 714 7.76 -7.42 15.92
CA ASP A 714 6.62 -6.72 16.43
C ASP A 714 5.65 -6.40 15.29
N MET A 715 4.37 -6.35 15.61
CA MET A 715 3.33 -5.81 14.73
C MET A 715 2.66 -4.62 15.41
N SER A 716 2.57 -3.49 14.71
CA SER A 716 1.76 -2.35 15.13
C SER A 716 0.65 -2.06 14.12
N VAL A 717 -0.58 -1.93 14.61
CA VAL A 717 -1.74 -1.49 13.83
C VAL A 717 -2.17 -0.16 14.41
N GLU A 718 -1.83 0.94 13.74
CA GLU A 718 -2.06 2.29 14.24
C GLU A 718 -3.54 2.71 14.12
N ALA A 719 -3.93 3.76 14.85
CA ALA A 719 -5.29 4.28 14.80
C ALA A 719 -5.68 4.72 13.37
N GLY A 720 -6.80 4.20 12.87
CA GLY A 720 -7.29 4.43 11.50
C GLY A 720 -6.94 3.30 10.53
N ALA A 721 -5.91 2.50 10.83
CA ALA A 721 -5.52 1.37 10.00
C ALA A 721 -6.52 0.23 10.16
N THR A 722 -6.73 -0.53 9.08
CA THR A 722 -7.47 -1.80 9.12
C THR A 722 -6.52 -2.92 8.68
N VAL A 723 -6.70 -4.11 9.23
CA VAL A 723 -6.01 -5.34 8.82
C VAL A 723 -7.11 -6.39 8.72
N THR A 724 -7.30 -6.96 7.53
CA THR A 724 -8.32 -7.99 7.29
C THR A 724 -7.73 -9.04 6.38
N GLY A 725 -7.75 -10.30 6.80
CA GLY A 725 -7.21 -11.42 6.03
C GLY A 725 -7.32 -12.75 6.76
N ASP A 726 -7.11 -13.83 6.00
CA ASP A 726 -7.22 -15.22 6.46
C ASP A 726 -5.84 -15.87 6.68
N ALA A 727 -4.78 -15.07 6.72
CA ALA A 727 -3.39 -15.52 6.90
C ALA A 727 -3.05 -15.78 8.36
N ASP A 728 -2.40 -16.92 8.63
CA ASP A 728 -1.73 -17.13 9.91
C ASP A 728 -0.60 -16.10 10.06
N ILE A 729 -0.58 -15.37 11.18
CA ILE A 729 0.42 -14.36 11.49
C ILE A 729 1.15 -14.80 12.75
N THR A 730 2.44 -15.09 12.65
CA THR A 730 3.28 -15.42 13.80
C THR A 730 4.38 -14.39 13.96
N GLY A 731 4.41 -13.74 15.12
CA GLY A 731 5.52 -12.92 15.56
C GLY A 731 6.14 -13.41 16.86
N THR A 732 7.36 -12.97 17.13
CA THR A 732 8.16 -13.46 18.27
C THR A 732 8.10 -12.57 19.50
N ASN A 733 7.44 -11.41 19.46
CA ASN A 733 7.28 -10.51 20.61
C ASN A 733 5.86 -9.95 20.75
N ALA A 734 5.53 -8.81 20.15
CA ALA A 734 4.26 -8.14 20.45
C ALA A 734 3.44 -7.78 19.20
N MET A 735 2.13 -7.96 19.29
CA MET A 735 1.15 -7.27 18.44
C MET A 735 0.48 -6.17 19.26
N THR A 736 0.48 -4.94 18.76
CA THR A 736 -0.24 -3.81 19.34
C THR A 736 -1.27 -3.29 18.35
N ASN A 737 -2.54 -3.22 18.77
CA ASN A 737 -3.65 -2.78 17.92
C ASN A 737 -4.31 -1.53 18.50
N ALA A 738 -4.15 -0.40 17.84
CA ALA A 738 -4.89 0.84 18.06
C ALA A 738 -5.89 1.15 16.92
N GLY A 739 -5.87 0.37 15.83
CA GLY A 739 -6.76 0.45 14.66
C GLY A 739 -7.81 -0.67 14.65
N ARG A 740 -8.02 -1.32 13.51
CA ARG A 740 -8.97 -2.43 13.34
C ARG A 740 -8.24 -3.68 12.84
N VAL A 741 -8.39 -4.80 13.53
CA VAL A 741 -7.91 -6.12 13.11
C VAL A 741 -9.11 -7.03 12.93
N VAL A 742 -9.22 -7.69 11.78
CA VAL A 742 -10.32 -8.60 11.40
C VAL A 742 -9.68 -9.93 11.03
N ASN A 743 -9.78 -10.91 11.92
CA ASN A 743 -9.18 -12.22 11.77
C ASN A 743 -10.27 -13.26 11.46
N GLU A 744 -10.43 -13.64 10.20
CA GLU A 744 -11.55 -14.48 9.71
C GLU A 744 -11.17 -15.97 9.59
N GLY A 745 -10.61 -16.54 10.66
CA GLY A 745 -10.31 -17.97 10.75
C GLY A 745 -8.82 -18.33 10.74
N ALA A 746 -7.95 -17.32 10.69
CA ALA A 746 -6.51 -17.45 10.82
C ALA A 746 -6.03 -17.51 12.28
N THR A 747 -4.76 -17.83 12.49
CA THR A 747 -4.10 -17.84 13.80
C THR A 747 -3.12 -16.68 13.92
N HIS A 748 -3.38 -15.77 14.86
CA HIS A 748 -2.43 -14.73 15.26
C HIS A 748 -1.64 -15.21 16.49
N SER A 749 -0.35 -15.48 16.33
CA SER A 749 0.54 -16.00 17.36
C SER A 749 1.64 -14.99 17.70
N PHE A 750 1.65 -14.42 18.90
CA PHE A 750 2.68 -13.48 19.38
C PHE A 750 3.01 -13.77 20.84
N ASP A 751 4.14 -13.35 21.40
CA ASP A 751 4.32 -13.46 22.85
C ASP A 751 3.22 -12.68 23.60
N THR A 752 2.91 -11.46 23.16
CA THR A 752 1.80 -10.65 23.71
C THR A 752 0.95 -10.06 22.58
N ILE A 753 -0.37 -10.07 22.73
CA ILE A 753 -1.26 -9.25 21.88
C ILE A 753 -1.94 -8.21 22.77
N THR A 754 -1.89 -6.94 22.39
CA THR A 754 -2.55 -5.85 23.11
C THR A 754 -3.51 -5.10 22.18
N ASN A 755 -4.80 -5.19 22.47
CA ASN A 755 -5.82 -4.34 21.85
C ASN A 755 -5.99 -3.06 22.69
N ASN A 756 -5.41 -1.96 22.22
CA ASN A 756 -5.43 -0.67 22.91
C ASN A 756 -6.84 -0.04 22.94
N ALA A 757 -7.03 1.02 23.71
CA ALA A 757 -8.34 1.64 23.96
C ALA A 757 -9.14 2.06 22.70
N THR A 758 -8.45 2.39 21.60
CA THR A 758 -9.07 2.73 20.31
C THR A 758 -9.16 1.53 19.35
N GLY A 759 -8.50 0.43 19.70
CA GLY A 759 -8.40 -0.78 18.88
C GLY A 759 -9.73 -1.54 18.81
N ARG A 760 -10.03 -2.11 17.65
CA ARG A 760 -11.10 -3.08 17.43
C ARG A 760 -10.50 -4.39 16.93
N TYR A 761 -10.86 -5.52 17.54
CA TYR A 761 -10.46 -6.86 17.11
C TYR A 761 -11.72 -7.69 16.81
N LEU A 762 -11.89 -8.12 15.56
CA LEU A 762 -13.09 -8.76 15.03
C LEU A 762 -12.80 -10.11 14.37
N GLY A 763 -13.84 -10.82 13.95
CA GLY A 763 -13.78 -12.07 13.19
C GLY A 763 -13.83 -13.35 14.04
N THR A 764 -13.63 -14.50 13.40
CA THR A 764 -13.73 -15.84 14.02
C THR A 764 -12.40 -16.58 14.22
N GLY A 765 -11.28 -15.86 14.16
CA GLY A 765 -9.96 -16.45 14.18
C GLY A 765 -9.49 -17.01 15.53
N ASN A 766 -8.25 -17.49 15.51
CA ASN A 766 -7.51 -17.98 16.66
C ASN A 766 -6.46 -16.95 17.08
N VAL A 767 -6.24 -16.86 18.39
CA VAL A 767 -5.16 -16.11 19.03
C VAL A 767 -4.32 -17.09 19.83
N ALA A 768 -3.00 -17.02 19.71
CA ALA A 768 -2.06 -17.78 20.53
C ALA A 768 -1.06 -16.81 21.14
N THR A 769 -0.91 -16.85 22.46
CA THR A 769 0.00 -15.97 23.20
C THR A 769 0.80 -16.70 24.26
N VAL A 770 1.95 -16.14 24.63
CA VAL A 770 2.80 -16.65 25.71
C VAL A 770 2.58 -15.85 27.01
N ASN A 771 2.52 -14.52 26.90
CA ASN A 771 2.36 -13.54 27.98
C ASN A 771 0.94 -12.94 28.03
N GLY A 772 0.02 -13.40 27.18
CA GLY A 772 -1.41 -13.09 27.23
C GLY A 772 -1.93 -12.17 26.13
N PHE A 773 -3.25 -12.18 25.96
CA PHE A 773 -4.03 -11.30 25.11
C PHE A 773 -4.76 -10.26 25.98
N ILE A 774 -4.31 -9.01 25.90
CA ILE A 774 -4.78 -7.89 26.73
C ILE A 774 -5.74 -7.02 25.92
N ASN A 775 -6.99 -6.90 26.37
CA ASN A 775 -8.01 -6.05 25.76
C ASN A 775 -8.30 -4.81 26.60
N SER A 776 -8.01 -3.63 26.07
CA SER A 776 -8.51 -2.33 26.56
C SER A 776 -9.42 -1.62 25.55
N GLY A 777 -9.50 -2.12 24.31
CA GLY A 777 -10.35 -1.62 23.22
C GLY A 777 -11.66 -2.39 23.09
N THR A 778 -12.12 -2.62 21.86
CA THR A 778 -13.31 -3.43 21.56
C THR A 778 -12.92 -4.79 20.97
N ILE A 779 -13.54 -5.87 21.45
CA ILE A 779 -13.52 -7.19 20.81
C ILE A 779 -14.94 -7.51 20.36
N ALA A 780 -15.12 -7.88 19.10
CA ALA A 780 -16.41 -8.23 18.50
C ALA A 780 -16.26 -9.57 17.77
N PRO A 781 -16.37 -10.71 18.47
CA PRO A 781 -16.23 -12.03 17.85
C PRO A 781 -17.30 -12.24 16.77
N GLY A 782 -16.96 -12.88 15.66
CA GLY A 782 -17.92 -13.16 14.58
C GLY A 782 -18.17 -12.01 13.61
N ASP A 783 -18.10 -10.76 14.07
CA ASP A 783 -18.26 -9.59 13.22
C ASP A 783 -17.21 -9.54 12.10
N THR A 784 -17.67 -9.19 10.90
CA THR A 784 -16.84 -9.09 9.70
C THR A 784 -16.76 -7.65 9.19
N PHE A 785 -15.80 -7.37 8.29
CA PHE A 785 -15.64 -6.05 7.69
C PHE A 785 -15.39 -6.15 6.18
N ASP A 786 -16.24 -5.51 5.36
CA ASP A 786 -16.15 -5.59 3.89
C ASP A 786 -15.26 -4.52 3.24
N GLY A 787 -14.56 -3.71 4.05
CA GLY A 787 -13.82 -2.53 3.62
C GLY A 787 -14.60 -1.22 3.80
N THR A 788 -15.92 -1.28 3.96
CA THR A 788 -16.78 -0.09 4.10
C THR A 788 -17.66 -0.12 5.34
N ASN A 789 -18.23 -1.27 5.68
CA ASN A 789 -19.14 -1.43 6.80
C ASN A 789 -18.76 -2.67 7.62
N GLU A 790 -18.96 -2.58 8.93
CA GLU A 790 -18.96 -3.75 9.80
C GLU A 790 -20.29 -4.48 9.63
N ALA A 791 -20.23 -5.79 9.37
CA ALA A 791 -21.39 -6.65 9.21
C ALA A 791 -21.46 -7.62 10.38
N LYS A 792 -22.59 -7.53 11.10
CA LYS A 792 -22.91 -8.37 12.25
C LYS A 792 -23.05 -9.84 11.88
N ALA A 793 -22.32 -10.71 12.56
CA ALA A 793 -22.36 -12.15 12.32
C ALA A 793 -21.99 -12.94 13.56
N PHE A 794 -22.68 -14.07 13.76
CA PHE A 794 -22.41 -14.94 14.90
C PHE A 794 -21.09 -15.69 14.74
N GLY A 795 -20.23 -15.69 15.76
CA GLY A 795 -18.98 -16.40 15.70
C GLY A 795 -18.18 -16.50 17.00
N ASN A 796 -17.12 -17.31 16.95
CA ASN A 796 -16.24 -17.53 18.10
C ASN A 796 -14.86 -16.94 17.84
N LEU A 797 -14.33 -16.18 18.81
CA LEU A 797 -12.91 -15.84 18.89
C LEU A 797 -12.22 -16.83 19.82
N ASN A 798 -11.22 -17.57 19.32
CA ASN A 798 -10.57 -18.62 20.10
C ASN A 798 -9.19 -18.17 20.58
N VAL A 799 -9.00 -17.93 21.88
CA VAL A 799 -7.67 -17.80 22.50
C VAL A 799 -7.16 -19.20 22.82
N THR A 800 -6.41 -19.77 21.87
CA THR A 800 -5.94 -21.16 21.82
C THR A 800 -4.69 -21.44 22.67
N ALA A 801 -3.98 -20.40 23.09
CA ALA A 801 -2.87 -20.45 24.04
C ALA A 801 -2.69 -19.08 24.73
N GLY A 802 -2.34 -19.10 26.01
CA GLY A 802 -2.13 -17.91 26.83
C GLY A 802 -3.41 -17.35 27.43
N ASP A 803 -3.23 -16.50 28.45
CA ASP A 803 -4.35 -15.92 29.20
C ASP A 803 -5.04 -14.79 28.43
N PHE A 804 -6.36 -14.67 28.59
CA PHE A 804 -7.13 -13.51 28.12
C PHE A 804 -7.38 -12.53 29.27
N ASN A 805 -7.00 -11.27 29.12
CA ASN A 805 -7.26 -10.22 30.11
C ASN A 805 -8.10 -9.09 29.50
N ASN A 806 -9.36 -8.96 29.92
CA ASN A 806 -10.17 -7.78 29.64
C ASN A 806 -9.90 -6.67 30.66
N ASN A 807 -8.99 -5.76 30.31
CA ASN A 807 -8.57 -4.60 31.09
C ASN A 807 -9.43 -3.37 30.76
N ALA A 808 -10.66 -3.33 31.28
CA ALA A 808 -11.63 -2.27 31.05
C ALA A 808 -12.04 -2.06 29.57
N GLY A 809 -11.79 -3.04 28.70
CA GLY A 809 -12.24 -3.05 27.30
C GLY A 809 -13.74 -3.36 27.15
N THR A 810 -14.24 -3.16 25.93
CA THR A 810 -15.60 -3.51 25.51
C THR A 810 -15.60 -4.89 24.87
N LEU A 811 -16.54 -5.73 25.28
CA LEU A 811 -16.88 -6.99 24.61
C LEU A 811 -18.21 -6.79 23.91
N GLU A 812 -18.20 -6.77 22.59
CA GLU A 812 -19.37 -6.66 21.73
C GLU A 812 -19.82 -8.08 21.37
N ILE A 813 -21.04 -8.45 21.78
CA ILE A 813 -21.56 -9.82 21.67
C ILE A 813 -22.95 -9.75 21.04
N ASP A 814 -23.11 -10.43 19.92
CA ASP A 814 -24.38 -10.63 19.27
C ASP A 814 -25.09 -11.88 19.84
N ILE A 815 -26.38 -11.75 20.13
CA ILE A 815 -27.23 -12.85 20.61
C ILE A 815 -28.44 -13.07 19.70
N ASP A 816 -28.85 -14.33 19.55
CA ASP A 816 -30.18 -14.62 19.05
C ASP A 816 -31.27 -14.37 20.10
N GLY A 817 -32.53 -14.30 19.66
CA GLY A 817 -33.66 -14.11 20.57
C GLY A 817 -34.05 -15.35 21.39
N THR A 818 -33.35 -16.49 21.26
CA THR A 818 -33.81 -17.81 21.76
C THR A 818 -32.86 -18.52 22.71
N GLY A 819 -31.64 -18.02 22.93
CA GLY A 819 -30.62 -18.68 23.76
C GLY A 819 -29.77 -19.73 23.03
N THR A 820 -29.79 -19.79 21.69
CA THR A 820 -29.20 -20.94 20.95
C THR A 820 -27.92 -20.62 20.19
N THR A 821 -27.78 -19.38 19.74
CA THR A 821 -26.64 -18.85 19.01
C THR A 821 -26.25 -17.51 19.61
N GLN A 822 -24.96 -17.35 19.87
CA GLN A 822 -24.36 -16.10 20.33
C GLN A 822 -22.89 -16.05 19.91
N ASP A 823 -22.31 -14.87 19.99
CA ASP A 823 -20.87 -14.73 19.97
C ASP A 823 -20.22 -15.27 21.23
N ARG A 824 -19.02 -15.82 21.07
CA ARG A 824 -18.28 -16.40 22.20
C ARG A 824 -16.79 -16.15 22.10
N ILE A 825 -16.19 -15.76 23.22
CA ILE A 825 -14.74 -15.78 23.43
C ILE A 825 -14.41 -17.09 24.14
N VAL A 826 -13.64 -17.95 23.48
CA VAL A 826 -13.24 -19.26 24.00
C VAL A 826 -11.76 -19.23 24.33
N VAL A 827 -11.42 -19.35 25.61
CA VAL A 827 -10.05 -19.26 26.13
C VAL A 827 -9.60 -20.62 26.63
N THR A 828 -8.48 -21.14 26.16
CA THR A 828 -7.96 -22.45 26.62
C THR A 828 -7.34 -22.37 28.01
N ASP A 829 -6.75 -21.23 28.37
CA ASP A 829 -6.10 -20.99 29.65
C ASP A 829 -6.98 -20.10 30.56
N GLN A 830 -6.42 -19.12 31.28
CA GLN A 830 -7.18 -18.27 32.21
C GLN A 830 -7.85 -17.09 31.48
N ALA A 831 -9.07 -16.75 31.88
CA ALA A 831 -9.70 -15.48 31.54
C ALA A 831 -9.79 -14.58 32.79
N ILE A 832 -9.33 -13.34 32.67
CA ILE A 832 -9.33 -12.31 33.72
C ILE A 832 -10.20 -11.15 33.24
N ILE A 833 -11.17 -10.76 34.07
CA ILE A 833 -12.07 -9.62 33.82
C ILE A 833 -11.80 -8.53 34.87
N ASP A 834 -11.22 -7.42 34.40
CA ASP A 834 -10.82 -6.25 35.17
C ASP A 834 -11.74 -5.04 34.85
N GLY A 835 -13.04 -5.28 34.74
CA GLY A 835 -14.06 -4.29 34.39
C GLY A 835 -14.26 -4.12 32.88
N GLY A 836 -14.98 -3.08 32.48
CA GLY A 836 -15.29 -2.78 31.08
C GLY A 836 -16.80 -2.79 30.78
N VAL A 837 -17.12 -2.82 29.49
CA VAL A 837 -18.50 -2.81 28.99
C VAL A 837 -18.78 -4.13 28.27
N LEU A 838 -19.97 -4.70 28.50
CA LEU A 838 -20.52 -5.75 27.65
C LEU A 838 -21.59 -5.10 26.78
N ASP A 839 -21.33 -4.94 25.49
CA ASP A 839 -22.28 -4.38 24.52
C ASP A 839 -23.03 -5.53 23.84
N VAL A 840 -24.31 -5.68 24.17
CA VAL A 840 -25.14 -6.78 23.71
C VAL A 840 -26.06 -6.30 22.60
N THR A 841 -25.87 -6.83 21.40
CA THR A 841 -26.80 -6.58 20.30
C THR A 841 -27.61 -7.83 19.98
N SER A 842 -28.89 -7.67 19.65
CA SER A 842 -29.70 -8.78 19.16
C SER A 842 -30.29 -8.47 17.80
N THR A 843 -30.35 -9.51 16.96
CA THR A 843 -31.01 -9.47 15.65
C THR A 843 -32.54 -9.44 15.76
N ILE A 844 -33.10 -9.68 16.94
CA ILE A 844 -34.54 -9.68 17.23
C ILE A 844 -34.80 -8.72 18.39
N ASN A 845 -35.73 -7.78 18.22
CA ASN A 845 -36.09 -6.78 19.24
C ASN A 845 -36.77 -7.35 20.50
N ASP A 846 -36.89 -8.69 20.62
CA ASP A 846 -37.64 -9.36 21.67
C ASP A 846 -36.95 -10.68 22.07
N ALA A 847 -35.77 -10.55 22.67
CA ALA A 847 -35.07 -11.71 23.22
C ALA A 847 -35.92 -12.36 24.34
N THR A 848 -35.95 -13.70 24.32
CA THR A 848 -36.78 -14.51 25.23
C THR A 848 -36.32 -14.32 26.67
N VAL A 849 -37.23 -13.87 27.54
CA VAL A 849 -36.95 -13.76 28.98
C VAL A 849 -36.57 -15.13 29.56
N GLY A 850 -35.49 -15.17 30.33
CA GLY A 850 -34.89 -16.37 30.90
C GLY A 850 -33.90 -17.09 29.97
N ALA A 851 -33.72 -16.63 28.73
CA ALA A 851 -32.68 -17.17 27.86
C ALA A 851 -31.28 -16.88 28.44
N MET A 852 -30.41 -17.88 28.36
CA MET A 852 -29.04 -17.83 28.86
C MET A 852 -28.06 -17.87 27.69
N HIS A 853 -27.14 -16.91 27.63
CA HIS A 853 -26.11 -16.84 26.60
C HIS A 853 -24.72 -16.79 27.23
N THR A 854 -23.94 -17.86 27.03
CA THR A 854 -22.53 -17.94 27.44
C THR A 854 -21.66 -17.26 26.40
N PHE A 855 -21.16 -16.07 26.72
CA PHE A 855 -20.33 -15.26 25.81
C PHE A 855 -18.83 -15.39 26.08
N LEU A 856 -18.45 -15.95 27.23
CA LEU A 856 -17.05 -16.24 27.54
C LEU A 856 -16.92 -17.58 28.26
N THR A 857 -15.93 -18.37 27.83
CA THR A 857 -15.58 -19.65 28.43
C THR A 857 -14.09 -19.78 28.54
N SER A 858 -13.61 -20.23 29.70
CA SER A 858 -12.20 -20.46 29.98
C SER A 858 -11.95 -21.72 30.81
N SER A 859 -10.69 -22.12 30.95
CA SER A 859 -10.32 -23.18 31.91
C SER A 859 -10.38 -22.71 33.37
N ALA A 860 -10.20 -21.41 33.58
CA ALA A 860 -10.38 -20.72 34.84
C ALA A 860 -10.81 -19.27 34.59
N LEU A 861 -11.83 -18.80 35.28
CA LEU A 861 -12.36 -17.44 35.19
C LEU A 861 -12.08 -16.67 36.48
N THR A 862 -11.51 -15.47 36.37
CA THR A 862 -11.28 -14.56 37.49
C THR A 862 -11.92 -13.21 37.19
N ILE A 863 -12.86 -12.77 38.04
CA ILE A 863 -13.52 -11.48 37.92
C ILE A 863 -13.06 -10.60 39.08
N ASN A 864 -12.17 -9.64 38.80
CA ASN A 864 -11.75 -8.64 39.79
C ASN A 864 -12.74 -7.48 39.85
N SER A 865 -13.28 -7.08 38.69
CA SER A 865 -14.36 -6.11 38.55
C SER A 865 -15.29 -6.56 37.41
N GLY A 866 -16.61 -6.58 37.65
CA GLY A 866 -17.59 -7.04 36.67
C GLY A 866 -17.72 -6.12 35.46
N LEU A 867 -18.25 -6.66 34.35
CA LEU A 867 -18.63 -5.89 33.16
C LEU A 867 -19.93 -5.12 33.43
N THR A 868 -20.08 -3.95 32.81
CA THR A 868 -21.35 -3.22 32.79
C THR A 868 -22.08 -3.56 31.50
N PRO A 869 -23.24 -4.26 31.55
CA PRO A 869 -24.00 -4.55 30.35
C PRO A 869 -24.70 -3.30 29.83
N ILE A 870 -24.65 -3.11 28.51
CA ILE A 870 -25.50 -2.21 27.74
C ILE A 870 -26.14 -3.03 26.61
N ASP A 871 -27.35 -2.66 26.21
CA ASP A 871 -28.07 -3.38 25.16
C ASP A 871 -28.97 -2.45 24.34
N ASN A 872 -29.37 -2.92 23.15
CA ASN A 872 -30.29 -2.23 22.25
C ASN A 872 -31.75 -2.74 22.35
N LEU A 873 -32.07 -3.55 23.37
CA LEU A 873 -33.35 -4.23 23.49
C LEU A 873 -34.34 -3.38 24.31
N VAL A 874 -35.53 -3.20 23.75
CA VAL A 874 -36.59 -2.47 24.44
C VAL A 874 -37.25 -3.42 25.45
N THR A 875 -37.49 -2.96 26.69
CA THR A 875 -38.11 -3.74 27.77
C THR A 875 -37.33 -4.95 28.27
N ARG A 876 -36.03 -5.04 27.97
CA ARG A 876 -35.15 -6.11 28.45
C ARG A 876 -33.98 -5.47 29.19
N ARG A 877 -33.38 -6.25 30.09
CA ARG A 877 -32.12 -5.92 30.75
C ARG A 877 -31.27 -7.18 30.88
N MET A 878 -29.96 -7.03 30.90
CA MET A 878 -29.04 -8.17 30.97
C MET A 878 -28.55 -8.40 32.41
N LEU A 879 -28.73 -9.62 32.91
CA LEU A 879 -28.22 -10.03 34.22
C LEU A 879 -27.00 -10.93 34.03
N LEU A 880 -25.85 -10.47 34.53
CA LEU A 880 -24.60 -11.22 34.45
C LEU A 880 -24.50 -12.27 35.55
N ARG A 881 -24.00 -13.45 35.19
CA ARG A 881 -23.80 -14.61 36.08
C ARG A 881 -22.59 -15.39 35.62
N ASN A 882 -21.88 -16.01 36.55
CA ASN A 882 -20.67 -16.76 36.23
C ASN A 882 -20.50 -17.95 37.15
N ASP A 883 -19.67 -18.88 36.73
CA ASP A 883 -19.05 -19.89 37.61
C ASP A 883 -17.52 -19.78 37.56
N ALA A 884 -16.83 -20.90 37.79
CA ALA A 884 -15.37 -20.97 37.77
C ALA A 884 -14.77 -20.95 36.35
N THR A 885 -15.57 -21.12 35.30
CA THR A 885 -15.12 -21.31 33.91
C THR A 885 -15.91 -20.50 32.90
N ASP A 886 -17.20 -20.29 33.11
CA ASP A 886 -18.09 -19.64 32.15
C ASP A 886 -18.59 -18.30 32.69
N TYR A 887 -18.68 -17.31 31.80
CA TYR A 887 -19.39 -16.05 32.02
C TYR A 887 -20.58 -16.00 31.05
N TRP A 888 -21.78 -15.87 31.61
CA TRP A 888 -23.01 -15.79 30.83
C TRP A 888 -23.87 -14.60 31.23
N LEU A 889 -24.72 -14.20 30.29
CA LEU A 889 -25.80 -13.25 30.52
C LEU A 889 -27.13 -14.00 30.50
N LEU A 890 -28.06 -13.52 31.33
CA LEU A 890 -29.46 -13.92 31.32
C LEU A 890 -30.30 -12.74 30.85
N VAL A 891 -31.19 -13.00 29.90
CA VAL A 891 -32.16 -12.01 29.42
C VAL A 891 -33.26 -11.88 30.47
N ALA A 892 -33.35 -10.72 31.11
CA ALA A 892 -34.37 -10.42 32.10
C ALA A 892 -35.36 -9.38 31.57
N ARG A 893 -36.55 -9.37 32.13
CA ARG A 893 -37.56 -8.34 31.84
C ARG A 893 -37.14 -6.99 32.41
N ASP A 894 -37.50 -5.94 31.70
CA ASP A 894 -37.45 -4.56 32.17
C ASP A 894 -38.78 -3.84 31.88
N VAL A 895 -39.82 -4.24 32.60
CA VAL A 895 -41.17 -3.66 32.58
C VAL A 895 -41.62 -3.50 34.04
N ALA A 896 -42.45 -2.50 34.30
CA ALA A 896 -43.06 -2.32 35.61
C ALA A 896 -44.04 -3.46 35.92
N TYR A 897 -44.04 -3.94 37.17
CA TYR A 897 -44.88 -5.05 37.62
C TYR A 897 -46.35 -4.65 37.71
N ASP A 898 -46.66 -3.38 38.00
CA ASP A 898 -48.03 -2.87 38.01
C ASP A 898 -48.70 -2.93 36.63
N GLU A 899 -47.95 -2.73 35.54
CA GLU A 899 -48.44 -2.88 34.17
C GLU A 899 -48.75 -4.34 33.79
N LEU A 900 -48.17 -5.30 34.51
CA LEU A 900 -48.39 -6.74 34.29
C LEU A 900 -49.55 -7.28 35.13
N GLY A 901 -49.92 -6.61 36.21
CA GLY A 901 -51.06 -6.96 37.05
C GLY A 901 -52.38 -6.87 36.29
N GLN A 902 -53.35 -7.68 36.72
CA GLN A 902 -54.72 -7.66 36.19
C GLN A 902 -55.79 -7.49 37.26
N THR A 903 -55.40 -7.61 38.53
CA THR A 903 -56.30 -7.44 39.68
C THR A 903 -55.83 -6.27 40.52
N PHE A 904 -56.73 -5.71 41.32
CA PHE A 904 -56.38 -4.61 42.22
C PHE A 904 -55.22 -5.00 43.17
N ASN A 905 -55.21 -6.23 43.65
CA ASN A 905 -54.16 -6.74 44.53
C ASN A 905 -52.82 -6.91 43.80
N GLU A 906 -52.84 -7.48 42.58
CA GLU A 906 -51.64 -7.65 41.75
C GLU A 906 -51.02 -6.29 41.37
N ASP A 907 -51.83 -5.33 40.91
CA ASP A 907 -51.38 -3.98 40.57
C ASP A 907 -50.77 -3.29 41.80
N SER A 908 -51.45 -3.37 42.95
CA SER A 908 -51.02 -2.66 44.15
C SER A 908 -49.69 -3.21 44.72
N VAL A 909 -49.49 -4.53 44.71
CA VAL A 909 -48.19 -5.11 45.12
C VAL A 909 -47.12 -4.88 44.06
N GLY A 910 -47.49 -4.90 42.78
CA GLY A 910 -46.63 -4.55 41.65
C GLY A 910 -46.01 -3.17 41.81
N MET A 911 -46.84 -2.14 42.05
CA MET A 911 -46.37 -0.77 42.28
C MET A 911 -45.37 -0.67 43.44
N SER A 912 -45.57 -1.44 44.52
CA SER A 912 -44.63 -1.46 45.65
C SER A 912 -43.31 -2.12 45.27
N LEU A 913 -43.34 -3.20 44.48
CA LEU A 913 -42.15 -3.88 43.97
C LEU A 913 -41.40 -3.03 42.94
N ASP A 914 -42.11 -2.24 42.13
CA ASP A 914 -41.52 -1.28 41.20
C ASP A 914 -40.75 -0.19 41.95
N ALA A 915 -41.34 0.38 43.00
CA ALA A 915 -40.65 1.34 43.86
C ALA A 915 -39.39 0.74 44.54
N ILE A 916 -39.42 -0.56 44.86
CA ILE A 916 -38.26 -1.30 45.40
C ILE A 916 -37.21 -1.52 44.31
N LYS A 917 -37.62 -1.87 43.09
CA LYS A 917 -36.76 -2.09 41.92
C LYS A 917 -36.04 -0.80 41.51
N ASP A 918 -36.75 0.32 41.49
CA ASP A 918 -36.21 1.64 41.16
C ASP A 918 -35.16 2.14 42.17
N ASP A 919 -35.29 1.76 43.45
CA ASP A 919 -34.30 2.02 44.52
C ASP A 919 -33.64 0.73 45.00
N ALA A 920 -33.17 -0.12 44.07
CA ALA A 920 -32.52 -1.39 44.42
C ALA A 920 -31.27 -1.19 45.31
N ALA A 921 -30.56 -0.07 45.16
CA ALA A 921 -29.40 0.28 46.00
C ALA A 921 -29.81 0.55 47.46
N GLY A 922 -30.99 1.15 47.69
CA GLY A 922 -31.58 1.32 49.01
C GLY A 922 -32.23 0.04 49.57
N ASN A 923 -32.49 -0.97 48.73
CA ASN A 923 -33.20 -2.20 49.08
C ASN A 923 -32.45 -3.49 48.65
N PRO A 924 -31.16 -3.68 49.00
CA PRO A 924 -30.32 -4.75 48.45
C PRO A 924 -30.80 -6.18 48.80
N LEU A 925 -31.58 -6.34 49.88
CA LEU A 925 -32.15 -7.63 50.28
C LEU A 925 -33.24 -8.13 49.32
N PHE A 926 -33.90 -7.23 48.57
CA PHE A 926 -34.97 -7.57 47.65
C PHE A 926 -34.48 -7.99 46.26
N VAL A 927 -33.22 -7.70 45.92
CA VAL A 927 -32.64 -7.99 44.59
C VAL A 927 -32.84 -9.45 44.16
N PRO A 928 -32.63 -10.48 45.00
CA PRO A 928 -32.88 -11.86 44.59
C PRO A 928 -34.35 -12.13 44.21
N LEU A 929 -35.32 -11.51 44.90
CA LEU A 929 -36.74 -11.66 44.58
C LEU A 929 -37.07 -10.95 43.26
N ILE A 930 -36.58 -9.71 43.09
CA ILE A 930 -36.75 -8.92 41.85
C ILE A 930 -36.13 -9.64 40.66
N ASP A 931 -34.91 -10.16 40.78
CA ASP A 931 -34.26 -10.93 39.72
C ASP A 931 -35.07 -12.18 39.36
N GLN A 932 -35.63 -12.90 40.33
CA GLN A 932 -36.47 -14.07 40.06
C GLN A 932 -37.78 -13.69 39.36
N LEU A 933 -38.41 -12.58 39.73
CA LEU A 933 -39.60 -12.06 39.04
C LEU A 933 -39.29 -11.68 37.59
N ASP A 934 -38.19 -10.95 37.37
CA ASP A 934 -37.78 -10.51 36.03
C ASP A 934 -37.33 -11.66 35.12
N LEU A 935 -36.94 -12.81 35.70
CA LEU A 935 -36.56 -14.03 34.96
C LEU A 935 -37.73 -14.96 34.64
N LEU A 936 -38.95 -14.66 35.12
CA LEU A 936 -40.13 -15.47 34.79
C LEU A 936 -40.50 -15.32 33.30
N PRO A 937 -40.52 -16.41 32.51
CA PRO A 937 -40.67 -16.31 31.05
C PRO A 937 -42.04 -15.79 30.58
N GLN A 938 -43.10 -15.98 31.37
CA GLN A 938 -44.47 -15.64 30.99
C GLN A 938 -45.09 -14.63 31.95
N ASP A 939 -45.83 -13.65 31.41
CA ASP A 939 -46.56 -12.65 32.22
C ASP A 939 -47.57 -13.30 33.18
N SER A 940 -48.12 -14.47 32.83
CA SER A 940 -48.99 -15.23 33.73
C SER A 940 -48.27 -15.78 34.96
N ASP A 941 -46.99 -16.10 34.84
CA ASP A 941 -46.18 -16.55 35.96
C ASP A 941 -45.86 -15.40 36.90
N VAL A 942 -45.57 -14.21 36.34
CA VAL A 942 -45.39 -12.98 37.11
C VAL A 942 -46.67 -12.65 37.89
N ARG A 943 -47.83 -12.62 37.23
CA ARG A 943 -49.13 -12.39 37.90
C ARG A 943 -49.39 -13.37 39.05
N ARG A 944 -49.11 -14.66 38.84
CA ARG A 944 -49.23 -15.67 39.90
C ARG A 944 -48.24 -15.44 41.06
N ALA A 945 -47.04 -14.94 40.77
CA ALA A 945 -46.06 -14.56 41.79
C ALA A 945 -46.52 -13.31 42.57
N LEU A 946 -47.00 -12.28 41.86
CA LEU A 946 -47.58 -11.08 42.46
C LEU A 946 -48.75 -11.45 43.38
N ASN A 947 -49.68 -12.29 42.91
CA ASN A 947 -50.84 -12.70 43.71
C ASN A 947 -50.43 -13.38 45.03
N GLN A 948 -49.38 -14.20 45.03
CA GLN A 948 -48.83 -14.81 46.26
C GLN A 948 -48.22 -13.77 47.21
N LEU A 949 -47.71 -12.65 46.71
CA LEU A 949 -47.08 -11.58 47.48
C LEU A 949 -48.08 -10.59 48.10
N THR A 950 -49.38 -10.67 47.75
CA THR A 950 -50.41 -9.70 48.17
C THR A 950 -50.73 -9.73 49.66
N GLY A 951 -50.80 -10.91 50.28
CA GLY A 951 -51.31 -11.04 51.65
C GLY A 951 -52.84 -10.93 51.78
N GLU A 952 -53.61 -11.30 50.75
CA GLU A 952 -55.09 -11.22 50.74
C GLU A 952 -55.78 -11.91 51.93
N ILE A 953 -55.14 -12.92 52.51
CA ILE A 953 -55.65 -13.68 53.66
C ILE A 953 -55.96 -12.77 54.87
N TYR A 954 -55.23 -11.68 55.05
CA TYR A 954 -55.40 -10.78 56.20
C TYR A 954 -56.71 -10.01 56.18
N ALA A 955 -57.18 -9.61 55.01
CA ALA A 955 -58.47 -8.95 54.87
C ALA A 955 -59.61 -9.98 54.86
N THR A 956 -59.42 -11.08 54.13
CA THR A 956 -60.38 -12.20 54.02
C THR A 956 -60.71 -12.81 55.38
N SER A 957 -59.70 -13.04 56.23
CA SER A 957 -59.89 -13.68 57.52
C SER A 957 -60.73 -12.83 58.48
N LEU A 958 -60.53 -11.51 58.48
CA LEU A 958 -61.26 -10.58 59.35
C LEU A 958 -62.75 -10.52 59.00
N LEU A 959 -63.07 -10.46 57.70
CA LEU A 959 -64.45 -10.50 57.20
C LEU A 959 -65.16 -11.81 57.58
N LEU A 960 -64.53 -12.96 57.29
CA LEU A 960 -65.11 -14.28 57.54
C LEU A 960 -65.23 -14.62 59.03
N ALA A 961 -64.31 -14.11 59.87
CA ALA A 961 -64.40 -14.24 61.32
C ALA A 961 -65.53 -13.37 61.91
N ASN A 962 -65.77 -12.17 61.38
CA ASN A 962 -66.90 -11.36 61.81
C ASN A 962 -68.25 -11.93 61.32
N GLN A 963 -68.25 -12.61 60.17
CA GLN A 963 -69.41 -13.36 59.70
C GLN A 963 -69.70 -14.59 60.58
N ASN A 964 -68.66 -15.28 61.08
CA ASN A 964 -68.82 -16.33 62.10
C ASN A 964 -69.56 -15.79 63.34
N ASN A 965 -69.22 -14.60 63.82
CA ASN A 965 -69.93 -13.97 64.94
C ASN A 965 -71.43 -13.81 64.66
N THR A 966 -71.79 -13.43 63.44
CA THR A 966 -73.20 -13.31 62.99
C THR A 966 -73.93 -14.65 63.09
N LEU A 967 -73.34 -15.71 62.56
CA LEU A 967 -73.97 -17.04 62.48
C LEU A 967 -74.07 -17.71 63.85
N THR A 968 -73.07 -17.52 64.71
CA THR A 968 -73.08 -18.02 66.09
C THR A 968 -74.15 -17.32 66.93
N ASP A 969 -74.29 -16.00 66.80
CA ASP A 969 -75.37 -15.25 67.49
C ASP A 969 -76.76 -15.61 66.97
N GLN A 970 -76.90 -15.87 65.67
CA GLN A 970 -78.15 -16.34 65.07
C GLN A 970 -78.52 -17.73 65.63
N SER A 971 -77.56 -18.65 65.72
CA SER A 971 -77.76 -19.99 66.30
C SER A 971 -78.08 -19.91 67.80
N PHE A 972 -77.42 -19.00 68.53
CA PHE A 972 -77.74 -18.73 69.93
C PHE A 972 -79.17 -18.20 70.07
N ALA A 973 -79.59 -17.23 69.25
CA ALA A 973 -80.95 -16.69 69.27
C ALA A 973 -82.01 -17.75 68.91
N ASP A 974 -81.73 -18.66 67.95
CA ASP A 974 -82.59 -19.81 67.62
C ASP A 974 -82.80 -20.74 68.83
N SER A 975 -81.74 -21.01 69.60
CA SER A 975 -81.83 -21.81 70.82
C SER A 975 -82.73 -21.15 71.88
N GLN A 976 -82.65 -19.82 72.02
CA GLN A 976 -83.48 -19.07 72.97
C GLN A 976 -84.94 -18.98 72.50
N ARG A 977 -85.19 -18.81 71.20
CA ARG A 977 -86.54 -18.86 70.60
C ARG A 977 -87.22 -20.20 70.82
N SER A 978 -86.47 -21.29 70.72
CA SER A 978 -86.99 -22.65 70.91
C SER A 978 -87.66 -22.83 72.29
N GLY A 979 -87.23 -22.09 73.30
CA GLY A 979 -87.84 -22.10 74.63
C GLY A 979 -89.18 -21.37 74.77
N LEU A 980 -89.59 -20.57 73.78
CA LEU A 980 -90.83 -19.80 73.82
C LEU A 980 -92.09 -20.63 73.50
N PHE A 981 -91.91 -21.83 72.93
CA PHE A 981 -92.96 -22.69 72.37
C PHE A 981 -93.34 -23.87 73.27
N ILE A 982 -92.76 -23.96 74.47
CA ILE A 982 -93.10 -25.00 75.43
C ILE A 982 -94.13 -24.40 76.39
N ASP A 983 -95.23 -25.13 76.67
CA ASP A 983 -96.32 -24.73 77.59
C ASP A 983 -95.88 -24.50 79.06
N GLN A 984 -94.57 -24.56 79.34
CA GLN A 984 -93.93 -24.30 80.63
C GLN A 984 -92.69 -23.43 80.41
N PRO A 985 -92.40 -22.43 81.28
CA PRO A 985 -91.17 -21.64 81.19
C PRO A 985 -89.92 -22.52 81.12
N LEU A 986 -88.90 -22.11 80.35
CA LEU A 986 -87.58 -22.79 80.22
C LEU A 986 -86.91 -23.17 81.55
N CYS A 987 -87.31 -22.53 82.63
CA CYS A 987 -86.77 -22.61 83.99
C CYS A 987 -87.74 -23.26 85.00
N GLY A 988 -88.84 -23.87 84.55
CA GLY A 988 -89.82 -24.55 85.42
C GLY A 988 -90.72 -23.63 86.27
N GLY A 989 -90.51 -22.30 86.27
CA GLY A 989 -91.36 -21.31 86.94
C GLY A 989 -90.61 -20.03 87.34
N PRO A 990 -91.30 -19.00 87.88
CA PRO A 990 -90.66 -17.78 88.37
C PRO A 990 -89.57 -18.07 89.40
N GLY A 991 -88.36 -17.55 89.17
CA GLY A 991 -87.21 -17.74 90.05
C GLY A 991 -86.37 -18.99 89.77
N GLY A 992 -86.79 -19.89 88.87
CA GLY A 992 -86.05 -21.10 88.51
C GLY A 992 -84.83 -20.84 87.63
N TRP A 993 -83.89 -21.79 87.63
CA TRP A 993 -82.64 -21.73 86.86
C TRP A 993 -82.67 -22.69 85.68
N PHE A 994 -81.95 -22.34 84.63
CA PHE A 994 -81.65 -23.26 83.55
C PHE A 994 -80.19 -23.11 83.11
N GLY A 995 -79.64 -24.18 82.57
CA GLY A 995 -78.36 -24.15 81.89
C GLY A 995 -78.48 -24.82 80.53
N SER A 996 -77.72 -24.37 79.55
CA SER A 996 -77.62 -25.06 78.26
C SER A 996 -76.20 -25.18 77.78
N SER A 997 -75.95 -26.23 77.01
CA SER A 997 -74.72 -26.42 76.23
C SER A 997 -75.11 -26.68 74.79
N SER A 998 -74.57 -25.90 73.87
CA SER A 998 -74.80 -26.02 72.42
C SER A 998 -73.46 -26.19 71.72
N GLY A 999 -73.24 -27.34 71.09
CA GLY A 999 -72.12 -27.57 70.20
C GLY A 999 -72.51 -27.29 68.75
N TYR A 1000 -71.60 -26.71 67.97
CA TYR A 1000 -71.80 -26.51 66.54
C TYR A 1000 -70.51 -26.80 65.75
N GLY A 1001 -70.69 -27.26 64.52
CA GLY A 1001 -69.64 -27.37 63.51
C GLY A 1001 -70.14 -26.76 62.21
N GLN A 1002 -69.27 -26.06 61.48
CA GLN A 1002 -69.61 -25.46 60.21
C GLN A 1002 -68.46 -25.63 59.21
N GLY A 1003 -68.81 -25.81 57.95
CA GLY A 1003 -67.87 -25.89 56.83
C GLY A 1003 -68.49 -25.34 55.57
N GLY A 1004 -67.68 -24.76 54.69
CA GLY A 1004 -68.14 -24.20 53.42
C GLY A 1004 -67.06 -23.35 52.78
N ASN A 1005 -67.47 -22.54 51.80
CA ASN A 1005 -66.56 -21.65 51.10
C ASN A 1005 -67.20 -20.31 50.72
N THR A 1006 -66.32 -19.36 50.43
CA THR A 1006 -66.62 -18.11 49.73
C THR A 1006 -65.87 -18.11 48.41
N THR A 1007 -66.58 -18.05 47.29
CA THR A 1007 -66.00 -18.01 45.95
C THR A 1007 -65.23 -16.71 45.73
N GLY A 1008 -64.07 -16.81 45.08
CA GLY A 1008 -63.27 -15.63 44.73
C GLY A 1008 -64.01 -14.67 43.79
N ASP A 1009 -63.70 -13.38 43.89
CA ASP A 1009 -64.37 -12.28 43.17
C ASP A 1009 -63.62 -11.81 41.91
N GLY A 1010 -62.58 -12.55 41.53
CA GLY A 1010 -61.67 -12.21 40.42
C GLY A 1010 -60.49 -11.31 40.84
N ASN A 1011 -60.54 -10.70 42.02
CA ASN A 1011 -59.40 -10.03 42.65
C ASN A 1011 -58.80 -10.89 43.77
N ALA A 1012 -59.65 -11.32 44.70
CA ALA A 1012 -59.29 -12.19 45.79
C ALA A 1012 -59.73 -13.63 45.52
N SER A 1013 -58.94 -14.57 46.04
CA SER A 1013 -59.12 -15.99 45.78
C SER A 1013 -60.27 -16.62 46.60
N THR A 1014 -60.68 -17.83 46.20
CA THR A 1014 -61.67 -18.62 46.95
C THR A 1014 -61.11 -19.00 48.32
N ALA A 1015 -61.94 -18.84 49.36
CA ALA A 1015 -61.58 -19.18 50.73
C ALA A 1015 -62.47 -20.31 51.25
N ASP A 1016 -61.85 -21.43 51.61
CA ASP A 1016 -62.48 -22.54 52.31
C ASP A 1016 -62.43 -22.29 53.82
N VAL A 1017 -63.54 -22.50 54.53
CA VAL A 1017 -63.60 -22.26 55.98
C VAL A 1017 -64.14 -23.48 56.69
N THR A 1018 -63.43 -23.88 57.73
CA THR A 1018 -63.90 -24.86 58.71
C THR A 1018 -63.90 -24.23 60.09
N ARG A 1019 -64.99 -24.42 60.84
CA ARG A 1019 -65.11 -23.86 62.19
C ARG A 1019 -65.94 -24.73 63.11
N GLY A 1020 -65.69 -24.62 64.41
CA GLY A 1020 -66.42 -25.37 65.41
C GLY A 1020 -66.33 -24.73 66.78
N GLY A 1021 -67.39 -24.90 67.56
CA GLY A 1021 -67.49 -24.19 68.83
C GLY A 1021 -68.50 -24.77 69.79
N THR A 1022 -68.44 -24.26 71.02
CA THR A 1022 -69.41 -24.57 72.06
C THR A 1022 -69.90 -23.28 72.72
N VAL A 1023 -71.21 -23.17 72.90
CA VAL A 1023 -71.88 -22.12 73.66
C VAL A 1023 -72.46 -22.72 74.94
N VAL A 1024 -72.05 -22.22 76.09
CA VAL A 1024 -72.60 -22.59 77.41
C VAL A 1024 -73.38 -21.40 77.96
N THR A 1025 -74.56 -21.66 78.51
CA THR A 1025 -75.46 -20.63 79.03
C THR A 1025 -75.92 -20.99 80.43
N ILE A 1026 -76.04 -19.99 81.29
CA ILE A 1026 -76.75 -20.08 82.56
C ILE A 1026 -77.75 -18.93 82.65
N GLY A 1027 -79.01 -19.26 82.91
CA GLY A 1027 -80.10 -18.29 82.91
C GLY A 1027 -81.09 -18.52 84.02
N ARG A 1028 -81.88 -17.48 84.30
CA ARG A 1028 -82.90 -17.45 85.33
C ARG A 1028 -84.17 -16.81 84.80
N CYS A 1029 -85.32 -17.32 85.21
CA CYS A 1029 -86.57 -16.61 85.02
C CYS A 1029 -86.83 -15.63 86.15
N PHE A 1030 -87.03 -14.37 85.79
CA PHE A 1030 -87.36 -13.31 86.74
C PHE A 1030 -88.86 -13.30 87.08
N ASP A 1031 -89.70 -13.60 86.09
CA ASP A 1031 -91.14 -13.76 86.23
C ASP A 1031 -91.64 -14.83 85.22
N THR A 1032 -92.96 -14.97 85.06
CA THR A 1032 -93.54 -15.95 84.11
C THR A 1032 -93.30 -15.60 82.64
N ALA A 1033 -92.82 -14.39 82.35
CA ALA A 1033 -92.71 -13.82 81.02
C ALA A 1033 -91.29 -13.40 80.65
N THR A 1034 -90.38 -13.26 81.62
CA THR A 1034 -89.05 -12.68 81.47
C THR A 1034 -87.99 -13.63 81.99
N HIS A 1035 -87.01 -13.96 81.15
CA HIS A 1035 -85.82 -14.70 81.54
C HIS A 1035 -84.57 -14.08 80.95
N GLY A 1036 -83.45 -14.27 81.61
CA GLY A 1036 -82.17 -13.76 81.13
C GLY A 1036 -81.02 -14.39 81.89
N GLY A 1037 -79.82 -14.15 81.41
CA GLY A 1037 -78.64 -14.82 81.94
C GLY A 1037 -77.37 -14.42 81.23
N PHE A 1038 -76.35 -15.25 81.42
CA PHE A 1038 -75.03 -15.10 80.82
C PHE A 1038 -74.71 -16.29 79.95
N PHE A 1039 -73.90 -16.06 78.92
CA PHE A 1039 -73.34 -17.11 78.09
C PHE A 1039 -71.83 -16.92 77.90
N TYR A 1040 -71.16 -18.03 77.65
CA TYR A 1040 -69.77 -18.12 77.20
C TYR A 1040 -69.74 -18.93 75.90
N ASN A 1041 -68.94 -18.49 74.95
CA ASN A 1041 -68.71 -19.18 73.69
C ASN A 1041 -67.19 -19.24 73.47
N GLY A 1042 -66.68 -20.45 73.27
CA GLY A 1042 -65.34 -20.68 72.75
C GLY A 1042 -65.45 -21.41 71.41
N ASP A 1043 -64.77 -20.90 70.40
CA ASP A 1043 -64.75 -21.49 69.06
C ASP A 1043 -63.41 -21.29 68.37
N TRP A 1044 -63.15 -22.19 67.42
CA TRP A 1044 -62.00 -22.15 66.53
C TRP A 1044 -62.49 -22.08 65.09
N GLN A 1045 -61.69 -21.43 64.25
CA GLN A 1045 -61.93 -21.28 62.82
C GLN A 1045 -60.61 -21.42 62.08
N SER A 1046 -60.61 -22.15 60.98
CA SER A 1046 -59.51 -22.28 60.03
C SER A 1046 -60.00 -21.82 58.66
N ILE A 1047 -59.21 -20.99 58.00
CA ILE A 1047 -59.51 -20.38 56.70
C ILE A 1047 -58.34 -20.69 55.79
N ASP A 1048 -58.59 -21.45 54.74
CA ASP A 1048 -57.60 -21.89 53.77
C ASP A 1048 -57.84 -21.18 52.42
N VAL A 1049 -56.79 -20.61 51.85
CA VAL A 1049 -56.79 -19.97 50.52
C VAL A 1049 -55.72 -20.66 49.67
N ASP A 1050 -56.12 -21.76 49.03
CA ASP A 1050 -55.21 -22.70 48.36
C ASP A 1050 -54.41 -22.09 47.20
N SER A 1051 -55.00 -21.18 46.42
CA SER A 1051 -54.37 -20.56 45.24
C SER A 1051 -53.11 -19.75 45.56
N VAL A 1052 -53.01 -19.21 46.78
CA VAL A 1052 -51.88 -18.44 47.28
C VAL A 1052 -51.22 -19.07 48.50
N ASN A 1053 -51.46 -20.37 48.74
CA ASN A 1053 -50.89 -21.17 49.84
C ASN A 1053 -50.92 -20.42 51.19
N SER A 1054 -52.09 -19.89 51.57
CA SER A 1054 -52.25 -19.10 52.79
C SER A 1054 -53.30 -19.71 53.71
N VAL A 1055 -53.01 -19.76 55.00
CA VAL A 1055 -53.90 -20.30 56.04
C VAL A 1055 -54.00 -19.31 57.20
N ALA A 1056 -55.21 -19.12 57.73
CA ALA A 1056 -55.47 -18.36 58.95
C ALA A 1056 -56.24 -19.21 59.95
N ASN A 1057 -55.72 -19.33 61.18
CA ASN A 1057 -56.36 -20.00 62.29
C ASN A 1057 -56.76 -18.96 63.35
N ILE A 1058 -58.02 -18.96 63.75
CA ILE A 1058 -58.59 -17.97 64.65
C ILE A 1058 -59.28 -18.69 65.81
N GLU A 1059 -58.87 -18.42 67.03
CA GLU A 1059 -59.55 -18.86 68.24
C GLU A 1059 -60.28 -17.66 68.87
N THR A 1060 -61.58 -17.80 69.11
CA THR A 1060 -62.43 -16.72 69.63
C THR A 1060 -63.07 -17.13 70.96
N HIS A 1061 -62.95 -16.26 71.96
CA HIS A 1061 -63.58 -16.40 73.27
C HIS A 1061 -64.52 -15.24 73.55
N ARG A 1062 -65.82 -15.52 73.61
CA ARG A 1062 -66.90 -14.54 73.81
C ARG A 1062 -67.65 -14.78 75.10
N PHE A 1063 -68.02 -13.70 75.76
CA PHE A 1063 -68.86 -13.69 76.95
C PHE A 1063 -69.93 -12.61 76.80
N GLY A 1064 -71.17 -12.95 77.17
CA GLY A 1064 -72.29 -12.06 76.95
C GLY A 1064 -73.44 -12.28 77.89
N GLY A 1065 -74.36 -11.32 77.87
CA GLY A 1065 -75.64 -11.37 78.57
C GLY A 1065 -76.79 -11.43 77.58
N PHE A 1066 -77.90 -12.01 78.01
CA PHE A 1066 -79.14 -12.00 77.23
C PHE A 1066 -80.36 -11.78 78.11
N LEU A 1067 -81.41 -11.24 77.51
CA LEU A 1067 -82.70 -11.01 78.10
C LEU A 1067 -83.77 -11.32 77.06
N SER A 1068 -84.75 -12.11 77.45
CA SER A 1068 -85.91 -12.46 76.65
C SER A 1068 -87.18 -12.18 77.44
N ARG A 1069 -88.15 -11.54 76.79
CA ARG A 1069 -89.44 -11.22 77.40
C ARG A 1069 -90.57 -11.50 76.43
N ARG A 1070 -91.58 -12.24 76.89
CA ARG A 1070 -92.84 -12.45 76.20
C ARG A 1070 -93.91 -11.48 76.72
N THR A 1071 -94.67 -10.84 75.84
CA THR A 1071 -95.78 -9.94 76.20
C THR A 1071 -96.98 -10.26 75.32
N GLY A 1072 -97.88 -11.10 75.86
CA GLY A 1072 -98.97 -11.68 75.06
C GLY A 1072 -98.42 -12.62 73.98
N ASP A 1073 -98.80 -12.32 72.74
CA ASP A 1073 -98.32 -13.04 71.55
C ASP A 1073 -96.97 -12.50 71.06
N ASP A 1074 -96.53 -11.32 71.49
CA ASP A 1074 -95.24 -10.77 71.08
C ASP A 1074 -94.10 -11.29 71.99
N TYR A 1075 -92.90 -11.47 71.45
CA TYR A 1075 -91.68 -11.64 72.24
C TYR A 1075 -90.58 -10.69 71.78
N TYR A 1076 -89.67 -10.42 72.71
CA TYR A 1076 -88.51 -9.58 72.54
C TYR A 1076 -87.29 -10.32 73.04
N PHE A 1077 -86.22 -10.31 72.26
CA PHE A 1077 -84.93 -10.88 72.63
C PHE A 1077 -83.83 -9.84 72.45
N LEU A 1078 -82.95 -9.74 73.45
CA LEU A 1078 -81.79 -8.87 73.46
C LEU A 1078 -80.59 -9.68 73.90
N SER A 1079 -79.48 -9.62 73.17
CA SER A 1079 -78.18 -10.09 73.62
C SER A 1079 -77.10 -9.05 73.37
N ALA A 1080 -76.06 -9.07 74.21
CA ALA A 1080 -74.84 -8.30 74.01
C ALA A 1080 -73.64 -9.13 74.50
N SER A 1081 -72.53 -9.06 73.77
CA SER A 1081 -71.31 -9.79 74.09
C SER A 1081 -70.06 -8.99 73.78
N GLY A 1082 -68.99 -9.29 74.51
CA GLY A 1082 -67.62 -8.90 74.19
C GLY A 1082 -66.70 -10.11 74.31
N GLY A 1083 -65.50 -10.01 73.74
CA GLY A 1083 -64.56 -11.11 73.72
C GLY A 1083 -63.20 -10.71 73.18
N PHE A 1084 -62.30 -11.68 73.20
CA PHE A 1084 -60.98 -11.59 72.60
C PHE A 1084 -60.80 -12.75 71.62
N ASN A 1085 -59.87 -12.57 70.69
CA ASN A 1085 -59.47 -13.60 69.75
C ASN A 1085 -57.97 -13.55 69.53
N ASP A 1086 -57.40 -14.71 69.23
CA ASP A 1086 -56.01 -14.87 68.79
C ASP A 1086 -56.02 -15.44 67.38
N GLN A 1087 -55.19 -14.87 66.51
CA GLN A 1087 -55.15 -15.15 65.08
C GLN A 1087 -53.71 -15.54 64.69
N GLU A 1088 -53.54 -16.70 64.09
CA GLU A 1088 -52.27 -17.21 63.58
C GLU A 1088 -52.36 -17.34 62.06
N PHE A 1089 -51.32 -16.93 61.35
CA PHE A 1089 -51.26 -16.95 59.89
C PHE A 1089 -49.99 -17.64 59.39
N ASP A 1090 -50.15 -18.44 58.34
CA ASP A 1090 -49.08 -19.11 57.62
C ASP A 1090 -49.25 -18.87 56.12
N ARG A 1091 -48.23 -18.32 55.46
CA ARG A 1091 -48.23 -18.04 54.02
C ARG A 1091 -46.96 -18.58 53.37
N VAL A 1092 -47.09 -19.21 52.21
CA VAL A 1092 -45.94 -19.70 51.46
C VAL A 1092 -45.83 -18.98 50.12
N VAL A 1093 -44.72 -18.27 49.91
CA VAL A 1093 -44.42 -17.56 48.66
C VAL A 1093 -43.41 -18.37 47.85
N ARG A 1094 -43.71 -18.58 46.57
CA ARG A 1094 -42.81 -19.23 45.60
C ARG A 1094 -42.75 -18.45 44.29
N VAL A 1095 -41.55 -17.99 43.96
CA VAL A 1095 -41.23 -17.21 42.76
C VAL A 1095 -39.97 -17.79 42.11
N GLY A 1096 -40.13 -18.58 41.04
CA GLY A 1096 -38.99 -19.29 40.44
C GLY A 1096 -38.29 -20.20 41.47
N GLU A 1097 -37.00 -19.97 41.70
CA GLU A 1097 -36.21 -20.67 42.72
C GLU A 1097 -36.33 -20.06 44.13
N PHE A 1098 -36.89 -18.86 44.24
CA PHE A 1098 -37.13 -18.20 45.51
C PHE A 1098 -38.35 -18.82 46.21
N ALA A 1099 -38.18 -19.25 47.46
CA ALA A 1099 -39.27 -19.81 48.26
C ALA A 1099 -39.11 -19.46 49.74
N GLU A 1100 -40.17 -18.91 50.34
CA GLU A 1100 -40.21 -18.54 51.75
C GLU A 1100 -41.53 -19.02 52.40
N ARG A 1101 -41.44 -19.35 53.69
CA ARG A 1101 -42.60 -19.62 54.55
C ARG A 1101 -42.67 -18.48 55.58
N LEU A 1102 -43.83 -17.85 55.66
CA LEU A 1102 -44.06 -16.61 56.36
C LEU A 1102 -45.09 -16.87 57.46
N GLU A 1103 -44.71 -16.57 58.70
CA GLU A 1103 -45.52 -16.84 59.89
C GLU A 1103 -45.78 -15.54 60.64
N SER A 1104 -47.02 -15.34 61.11
CA SER A 1104 -47.39 -14.20 61.96
C SER A 1104 -48.51 -14.55 62.94
N GLN A 1105 -48.63 -13.75 64.00
CA GLN A 1105 -49.68 -13.87 64.99
C GLN A 1105 -50.20 -12.47 65.38
N ALA A 1106 -51.49 -12.37 65.69
CA ALA A 1106 -52.13 -11.15 66.15
C ALA A 1106 -53.21 -11.45 67.20
N SER A 1107 -53.33 -10.58 68.18
CA SER A 1107 -54.48 -10.59 69.08
C SER A 1107 -55.55 -9.61 68.59
N GLY A 1108 -56.78 -9.80 69.06
CA GLY A 1108 -57.91 -9.01 68.64
C GLY A 1108 -59.04 -8.99 69.67
N SER A 1109 -60.05 -8.18 69.41
CA SER A 1109 -61.25 -8.10 70.24
C SER A 1109 -62.51 -8.22 69.40
N THR A 1110 -63.57 -8.79 69.98
CA THR A 1110 -64.87 -8.94 69.33
C THR A 1110 -65.96 -8.36 70.23
N TRP A 1111 -66.96 -7.74 69.63
CA TRP A 1111 -68.13 -7.25 70.34
C TRP A 1111 -69.37 -7.38 69.45
N GLY A 1112 -70.52 -7.54 70.08
CA GLY A 1112 -71.77 -7.64 69.34
C GLY A 1112 -72.98 -7.38 70.20
N ALA A 1113 -74.07 -6.96 69.55
CA ALA A 1113 -75.37 -6.79 70.16
C ALA A 1113 -76.46 -7.19 69.17
N ARG A 1114 -77.49 -7.87 69.66
CA ARG A 1114 -78.64 -8.31 68.87
C ARG A 1114 -79.93 -7.92 69.56
N LEU A 1115 -80.85 -7.35 68.79
CA LEU A 1115 -82.22 -7.08 69.19
C LEU A 1115 -83.16 -7.78 68.22
N GLU A 1116 -84.17 -8.43 68.76
CA GLU A 1116 -85.17 -9.13 67.97
C GLU A 1116 -86.56 -8.98 68.56
N ARG A 1117 -87.55 -8.90 67.67
CA ARG A 1117 -88.96 -8.93 68.01
C ARG A 1117 -89.68 -9.90 67.09
N GLY A 1118 -90.53 -10.75 67.63
CA GLY A 1118 -91.46 -11.52 66.81
C GLY A 1118 -92.80 -11.74 67.47
N ARG A 1119 -93.71 -12.38 66.74
CA ARG A 1119 -95.11 -12.58 67.16
C ARG A 1119 -95.54 -14.03 66.99
N LEU A 1120 -95.90 -14.69 68.07
CA LEU A 1120 -96.45 -16.03 68.06
C LEU A 1120 -97.88 -16.04 67.49
N LEU A 1121 -98.04 -16.73 66.37
CA LEU A 1121 -99.31 -17.05 65.73
C LEU A 1121 -99.53 -18.55 65.85
N SER A 1122 -100.26 -18.97 66.89
CA SER A 1122 -100.56 -20.38 67.14
C SER A 1122 -101.82 -20.83 66.41
N THR A 1123 -101.77 -22.00 65.79
CA THR A 1123 -102.92 -22.73 65.26
C THR A 1123 -103.07 -24.07 65.98
N ARG A 1124 -104.06 -24.90 65.61
CA ARG A 1124 -104.21 -26.25 66.20
C ARG A 1124 -103.04 -27.19 65.87
N MET A 1125 -102.31 -26.96 64.77
CA MET A 1125 -101.32 -27.91 64.23
C MET A 1125 -99.90 -27.35 64.14
N LEU A 1126 -99.75 -26.03 64.08
CA LEU A 1126 -98.45 -25.37 63.94
C LEU A 1126 -98.41 -24.08 64.74
N ASP A 1127 -97.22 -23.78 65.26
CA ASP A 1127 -96.86 -22.46 65.77
C ASP A 1127 -96.00 -21.75 64.74
N PHE A 1128 -96.34 -20.49 64.47
CA PHE A 1128 -95.69 -19.66 63.47
C PHE A 1128 -95.22 -18.36 64.10
N ILE A 1129 -93.93 -18.03 63.97
CA ILE A 1129 -93.34 -16.77 64.44
C ILE A 1129 -92.67 -16.06 63.26
N PRO A 1130 -93.27 -15.01 62.68
CA PRO A 1130 -92.50 -14.03 61.95
C PRO A 1130 -91.75 -13.14 62.96
N TYR A 1131 -90.51 -12.80 62.65
CA TYR A 1131 -89.69 -11.92 63.45
C TYR A 1131 -88.86 -10.97 62.58
N LEU A 1132 -88.53 -9.84 63.18
CA LEU A 1132 -87.58 -8.86 62.66
C LEU A 1132 -86.44 -8.71 63.66
N GLY A 1133 -85.22 -8.58 63.15
CA GLY A 1133 -84.02 -8.47 63.95
C GLY A 1133 -83.11 -7.36 63.49
N LEU A 1134 -82.30 -6.88 64.42
CA LEU A 1134 -81.17 -5.99 64.17
C LEU A 1134 -79.97 -6.56 64.93
N GLN A 1135 -78.85 -6.70 64.24
CA GLN A 1135 -77.61 -7.19 64.83
C GLN A 1135 -76.46 -6.28 64.44
N TYR A 1136 -75.65 -5.90 65.42
CA TYR A 1136 -74.40 -5.18 65.23
C TYR A 1136 -73.25 -6.04 65.73
N ASN A 1137 -72.25 -6.31 64.90
CA ASN A 1137 -71.04 -7.02 65.29
C ASN A 1137 -69.81 -6.25 64.84
N GLY A 1138 -68.77 -6.25 65.67
CA GLY A 1138 -67.45 -5.79 65.29
C GLY A 1138 -66.36 -6.76 65.74
N LEU A 1139 -65.28 -6.78 64.96
CA LEU A 1139 -64.09 -7.56 65.21
C LEU A 1139 -62.87 -6.70 64.86
N SER A 1140 -61.95 -6.55 65.81
CA SER A 1140 -60.67 -5.87 65.61
C SER A 1140 -59.52 -6.87 65.63
N ARG A 1141 -58.46 -6.54 64.91
CA ARG A 1141 -57.14 -7.18 64.97
C ARG A 1141 -56.08 -6.09 65.18
N ASP A 1142 -55.11 -6.35 66.04
CA ASP A 1142 -53.96 -5.46 66.23
C ASP A 1142 -53.00 -5.53 65.02
N ASP A 1143 -52.00 -4.63 64.98
CA ASP A 1143 -50.92 -4.69 64.00
C ASP A 1143 -50.18 -6.04 64.10
N LEU A 1144 -49.73 -6.58 62.97
CA LEU A 1144 -48.90 -7.78 62.92
C LEU A 1144 -47.77 -7.61 61.90
N GLN A 1145 -46.71 -8.39 62.09
CA GLN A 1145 -45.57 -8.46 61.18
C GLN A 1145 -45.26 -9.94 60.92
N GLU A 1146 -45.13 -10.31 59.67
CA GLU A 1146 -44.64 -11.64 59.28
C GLU A 1146 -43.15 -11.81 59.57
N THR A 1147 -42.76 -13.06 59.81
CA THR A 1147 -41.37 -13.48 59.92
C THR A 1147 -41.11 -14.60 58.93
N GLY A 1148 -39.89 -14.72 58.40
CA GLY A 1148 -39.51 -15.83 57.51
C GLY A 1148 -38.53 -15.45 56.40
N GLY A 1149 -38.57 -14.19 55.93
CA GLY A 1149 -37.65 -13.70 54.92
C GLY A 1149 -38.09 -12.37 54.28
N VAL A 1150 -37.61 -12.07 53.08
CA VAL A 1150 -37.79 -10.74 52.43
C VAL A 1150 -39.18 -10.51 51.87
N ALA A 1151 -39.98 -11.56 51.65
CA ALA A 1151 -41.38 -11.46 51.25
C ALA A 1151 -42.34 -11.23 52.44
N SER A 1152 -41.81 -11.06 53.65
CA SER A 1152 -42.59 -10.77 54.85
C SER A 1152 -43.29 -9.42 54.78
N LEU A 1153 -44.49 -9.36 55.36
CA LEU A 1153 -45.37 -8.20 55.34
C LEU A 1153 -45.58 -7.61 56.75
N ASP A 1154 -45.56 -6.28 56.82
CA ASP A 1154 -46.07 -5.48 57.92
C ASP A 1154 -47.54 -5.14 57.63
N VAL A 1155 -48.44 -5.69 58.42
CA VAL A 1155 -49.89 -5.56 58.22
C VAL A 1155 -50.49 -4.73 59.35
N ARG A 1156 -51.12 -3.62 58.99
CA ARG A 1156 -51.78 -2.77 59.97
C ARG A 1156 -52.98 -3.47 60.63
N GLY A 1157 -53.23 -3.17 61.89
CA GLY A 1157 -54.45 -3.55 62.58
C GLY A 1157 -55.65 -2.85 61.96
N ASP A 1158 -56.78 -3.55 61.94
CA ASP A 1158 -58.02 -3.02 61.38
C ASP A 1158 -59.24 -3.53 62.16
N THR A 1159 -60.40 -2.94 61.93
CA THR A 1159 -61.66 -3.28 62.55
C THR A 1159 -62.77 -3.36 61.51
N VAL A 1160 -63.36 -4.54 61.38
CA VAL A 1160 -64.57 -4.75 60.57
C VAL A 1160 -65.82 -4.59 61.43
N GLN A 1161 -66.85 -3.97 60.87
CA GLN A 1161 -68.14 -3.76 61.53
C GLN A 1161 -69.28 -4.12 60.58
N THR A 1162 -70.30 -4.80 61.10
CA THR A 1162 -71.50 -5.17 60.33
C THR A 1162 -72.74 -4.72 61.09
N LEU A 1163 -73.74 -4.16 60.38
CA LEU A 1163 -75.05 -3.86 60.94
C LEU A 1163 -76.10 -4.58 60.10
N ARG A 1164 -76.55 -5.74 60.56
CA ARG A 1164 -77.46 -6.60 59.83
C ARG A 1164 -78.89 -6.38 60.26
N THR A 1165 -79.73 -6.05 59.29
CA THR A 1165 -81.19 -6.14 59.41
C THR A 1165 -81.63 -7.55 59.06
N MET A 1166 -82.62 -8.07 59.77
CA MET A 1166 -83.07 -9.45 59.61
C MET A 1166 -84.57 -9.55 59.50
N LEU A 1167 -85.03 -10.40 58.58
CA LEU A 1167 -86.42 -10.79 58.44
C LEU A 1167 -86.47 -12.32 58.45
N GLY A 1168 -87.12 -12.88 59.46
CA GLY A 1168 -87.16 -14.33 59.63
C GLY A 1168 -88.52 -14.88 60.01
N VAL A 1169 -88.65 -16.18 59.83
CA VAL A 1169 -89.84 -16.97 60.15
C VAL A 1169 -89.39 -18.27 60.82
N SER A 1170 -89.98 -18.56 61.97
CA SER A 1170 -89.86 -19.84 62.69
C SER A 1170 -91.19 -20.58 62.64
N VAL A 1171 -91.18 -21.82 62.18
CA VAL A 1171 -92.35 -22.71 62.14
C VAL A 1171 -92.07 -23.93 62.99
N ARG A 1172 -92.98 -24.30 63.89
CA ARG A 1172 -92.81 -25.46 64.78
C ARG A 1172 -94.07 -26.30 64.83
N THR A 1173 -93.89 -27.62 64.86
CA THR A 1173 -94.98 -28.59 64.96
C THR A 1173 -94.59 -29.74 65.90
N PRO A 1174 -95.40 -30.05 66.93
CA PRO A 1174 -95.19 -31.25 67.73
C PRO A 1174 -95.45 -32.50 66.87
N VAL A 1175 -94.67 -33.56 67.08
CA VAL A 1175 -94.93 -34.87 66.47
C VAL A 1175 -95.90 -35.62 67.37
N THR A 1176 -97.10 -35.89 66.89
CA THR A 1176 -98.22 -36.47 67.67
C THR A 1176 -97.96 -37.82 68.35
N SER A 1177 -96.85 -38.50 68.03
CA SER A 1177 -96.53 -39.86 68.49
C SER A 1177 -95.23 -39.98 69.30
N GLY A 1178 -94.73 -38.92 69.93
CA GLY A 1178 -93.52 -38.99 70.76
C GLY A 1178 -93.16 -37.68 71.48
N PRO A 1179 -92.06 -37.65 72.25
CA PRO A 1179 -91.59 -36.45 72.95
C PRO A 1179 -90.95 -35.41 72.01
N PHE A 1180 -91.11 -35.56 70.69
CA PHE A 1180 -90.38 -34.84 69.66
C PHE A 1180 -91.25 -33.79 68.97
N GLY A 1181 -90.62 -32.76 68.43
CA GLY A 1181 -91.20 -31.76 67.54
C GLY A 1181 -90.23 -31.40 66.43
N LEU A 1182 -90.78 -30.93 65.31
CA LEU A 1182 -90.02 -30.42 64.17
C LEU A 1182 -90.08 -28.89 64.18
N ALA A 1183 -88.96 -28.27 63.85
CA ALA A 1183 -88.85 -26.84 63.67
C ALA A 1183 -88.18 -26.53 62.32
N LEU A 1184 -88.58 -25.43 61.71
CA LEU A 1184 -87.97 -24.85 60.52
C LEU A 1184 -87.80 -23.35 60.76
N ASP A 1185 -86.57 -22.92 60.90
CA ASP A 1185 -86.20 -21.51 61.03
C ASP A 1185 -85.62 -21.03 59.69
N THR A 1186 -86.11 -19.90 59.20
CA THR A 1186 -85.63 -19.28 57.95
C THR A 1186 -85.40 -17.79 58.19
N VAL A 1187 -84.29 -17.25 57.68
CA VAL A 1187 -83.97 -15.83 57.85
C VAL A 1187 -83.23 -15.29 56.64
N TRP A 1188 -83.65 -14.11 56.17
CA TRP A 1188 -82.87 -13.26 55.29
C TRP A 1188 -82.23 -12.15 56.13
N MET A 1189 -80.95 -11.89 55.88
CA MET A 1189 -80.13 -10.92 56.58
C MET A 1189 -79.46 -10.00 55.56
N HIS A 1190 -79.54 -8.69 55.75
CA HIS A 1190 -78.90 -7.71 54.89
C HIS A 1190 -78.04 -6.75 55.73
N ASP A 1191 -76.77 -6.62 55.39
CA ASP A 1191 -75.83 -5.69 56.02
C ASP A 1191 -75.97 -4.28 55.42
N VAL A 1192 -76.32 -3.30 56.26
CA VAL A 1192 -76.52 -1.92 55.82
C VAL A 1192 -75.26 -1.07 55.87
N LEU A 1193 -74.15 -1.57 56.45
CA LEU A 1193 -72.87 -0.86 56.40
C LEU A 1193 -72.15 -1.04 55.07
N ASN A 1194 -72.60 -1.98 54.22
CA ASN A 1194 -72.03 -2.30 52.91
C ASN A 1194 -70.51 -2.55 52.94
N GLN A 1195 -70.02 -3.19 54.01
CA GLN A 1195 -68.62 -3.60 54.14
C GLN A 1195 -68.43 -5.06 53.68
N SER A 1196 -68.80 -5.36 52.43
CA SER A 1196 -68.68 -6.71 51.89
C SER A 1196 -67.26 -7.05 51.42
N VAL A 1197 -66.44 -6.04 51.12
CA VAL A 1197 -65.01 -6.15 50.83
C VAL A 1197 -64.22 -5.26 51.79
N LEU A 1198 -63.13 -5.77 52.34
CA LEU A 1198 -62.23 -5.06 53.24
C LEU A 1198 -60.93 -4.77 52.50
N THR A 1199 -60.44 -3.53 52.60
CA THR A 1199 -59.11 -3.13 52.10
C THR A 1199 -58.17 -2.97 53.29
N GLN A 1200 -57.09 -3.74 53.27
CA GLN A 1200 -56.05 -3.77 54.29
C GLN A 1200 -54.82 -3.04 53.79
N ASN A 1201 -54.21 -2.20 54.63
CA ASN A 1201 -52.94 -1.55 54.32
C ASN A 1201 -51.77 -2.43 54.79
N VAL A 1202 -50.82 -2.67 53.89
CA VAL A 1202 -49.74 -3.65 54.04
C VAL A 1202 -48.43 -3.06 53.49
N ALA A 1203 -47.27 -3.48 54.00
CA ALA A 1203 -45.97 -3.10 53.44
C ALA A 1203 -44.99 -4.28 53.48
N PHE A 1204 -43.99 -4.31 52.59
CA PHE A 1204 -42.90 -5.28 52.72
C PHE A 1204 -42.01 -4.92 53.92
N ALA A 1205 -41.85 -5.85 54.85
CA ALA A 1205 -41.05 -5.63 56.04
C ALA A 1205 -39.57 -5.44 55.66
N GLY A 1206 -38.96 -4.37 56.19
CA GLY A 1206 -37.57 -4.02 55.89
C GLY A 1206 -37.35 -3.31 54.54
N SER A 1207 -38.42 -3.03 53.78
CA SER A 1207 -38.37 -2.14 52.62
C SER A 1207 -38.45 -0.67 53.05
N ASN A 1208 -37.83 0.21 52.27
CA ASN A 1208 -38.04 1.67 52.38
C ASN A 1208 -39.21 2.17 51.50
N ALA A 1209 -39.86 1.28 50.73
CA ALA A 1209 -41.04 1.61 49.93
C ALA A 1209 -42.25 1.88 50.83
N GLY A 1210 -43.20 2.68 50.31
CA GLY A 1210 -44.46 2.97 51.01
C GLY A 1210 -45.38 1.75 51.08
N PRO A 1211 -46.41 1.78 51.96
CA PRO A 1211 -47.39 0.70 52.04
C PRO A 1211 -48.28 0.65 50.79
N PHE A 1212 -48.84 -0.52 50.51
CA PHE A 1212 -49.77 -0.82 49.46
C PHE A 1212 -51.09 -1.41 50.03
N ASP A 1213 -52.15 -1.41 49.22
CA ASP A 1213 -53.49 -1.78 49.64
C ASP A 1213 -53.89 -3.15 49.09
N VAL A 1214 -54.54 -3.96 49.92
CA VAL A 1214 -54.89 -5.34 49.61
C VAL A 1214 -56.34 -5.60 49.98
N ARG A 1215 -57.12 -6.10 49.04
CA ARG A 1215 -58.52 -6.43 49.24
C ARG A 1215 -58.71 -7.92 49.52
N GLY A 1216 -59.54 -8.23 50.51
CA GLY A 1216 -60.00 -9.58 50.79
C GLY A 1216 -61.18 -9.99 49.91
N VAL A 1217 -61.63 -11.24 50.06
CA VAL A 1217 -62.78 -11.78 49.32
C VAL A 1217 -64.08 -11.07 49.68
N ASP A 1218 -64.96 -10.87 48.69
CA ASP A 1218 -66.31 -10.36 48.91
C ASP A 1218 -67.17 -11.37 49.70
N VAL A 1219 -67.65 -10.99 50.89
CA VAL A 1219 -68.46 -11.85 51.78
C VAL A 1219 -69.98 -11.64 51.68
N ASP A 1220 -70.41 -10.90 50.65
CA ASP A 1220 -71.78 -10.48 50.34
C ASP A 1220 -72.47 -9.67 51.43
N ASN A 1221 -73.30 -8.71 51.01
CA ASN A 1221 -74.15 -7.98 51.95
C ASN A 1221 -75.42 -8.76 52.35
N ASP A 1222 -75.81 -9.75 51.56
CA ASP A 1222 -77.06 -10.50 51.70
C ASP A 1222 -76.82 -11.97 52.00
N LEU A 1223 -77.45 -12.47 53.06
CA LEU A 1223 -77.42 -13.89 53.43
C LEU A 1223 -78.83 -14.44 53.61
N PHE A 1224 -79.06 -15.64 53.12
CA PHE A 1224 -80.27 -16.41 53.34
C PHE A 1224 -79.94 -17.71 54.07
N ARG A 1225 -80.57 -17.95 55.22
CA ARG A 1225 -80.36 -19.16 56.02
C ARG A 1225 -81.64 -19.95 56.19
N VAL A 1226 -81.54 -21.27 56.06
CA VAL A 1226 -82.60 -22.26 56.27
C VAL A 1226 -82.12 -23.30 57.26
N SER A 1227 -82.90 -23.54 58.32
CA SER A 1227 -82.53 -24.33 59.49
C SER A 1227 -83.65 -25.30 59.92
N PRO A 1228 -83.75 -26.48 59.31
CA PRO A 1228 -84.55 -27.56 59.87
C PRO A 1228 -83.92 -28.10 61.16
N SER A 1229 -84.74 -28.29 62.20
CA SER A 1229 -84.31 -28.92 63.44
C SER A 1229 -85.34 -29.85 64.06
N LEU A 1230 -84.84 -30.83 64.82
CA LEU A 1230 -85.60 -31.75 65.66
C LEU A 1230 -85.37 -31.35 67.11
N TYR A 1231 -86.44 -31.19 67.88
CA TYR A 1231 -86.35 -30.94 69.32
C TYR A 1231 -87.17 -31.97 70.10
N GLY A 1232 -86.81 -32.20 71.35
CA GLY A 1232 -87.58 -33.10 72.21
C GLY A 1232 -87.28 -32.93 73.70
N ARG A 1233 -88.30 -33.15 74.53
CA ARG A 1233 -88.19 -33.00 75.99
C ARG A 1233 -88.13 -34.36 76.67
N PHE A 1234 -87.07 -34.58 77.43
CA PHE A 1234 -86.80 -35.80 78.19
C PHE A 1234 -86.71 -35.46 79.68
N GLY A 1235 -87.87 -35.39 80.34
CA GLY A 1235 -87.96 -34.97 81.74
C GLY A 1235 -87.57 -33.50 81.95
N GLY A 1236 -86.51 -33.27 82.74
CA GLY A 1236 -85.94 -31.95 83.01
C GLY A 1236 -84.95 -31.45 81.95
N VAL A 1237 -84.75 -32.19 80.86
CA VAL A 1237 -83.82 -31.84 79.78
C VAL A 1237 -84.56 -31.62 78.47
N LEU A 1238 -84.31 -30.50 77.81
CA LEU A 1238 -84.71 -30.23 76.43
C LEU A 1238 -83.50 -30.46 75.52
N MET A 1239 -83.66 -31.27 74.48
CA MET A 1239 -82.62 -31.51 73.48
C MET A 1239 -83.07 -30.98 72.12
N GLN A 1240 -82.15 -30.44 71.35
CA GLN A 1240 -82.36 -29.98 69.98
C GLN A 1240 -81.16 -30.37 69.11
N ALA A 1241 -81.43 -30.82 67.88
CA ALA A 1241 -80.43 -31.06 66.86
C ALA A 1241 -80.89 -30.39 65.56
N GLY A 1242 -80.01 -29.62 64.92
CA GLY A 1242 -80.31 -28.83 63.74
C GLY A 1242 -79.26 -28.98 62.65
N TYR A 1243 -79.68 -28.73 61.42
CA TYR A 1243 -78.81 -28.52 60.28
C TYR A 1243 -79.14 -27.17 59.67
N ASP A 1244 -78.12 -26.36 59.39
CA ASP A 1244 -78.28 -25.05 58.77
C ASP A 1244 -77.60 -25.01 57.41
N LEU A 1245 -78.31 -24.50 56.42
CA LEU A 1245 -77.75 -24.08 55.14
C LEU A 1245 -77.82 -22.56 55.06
N THR A 1246 -76.67 -21.90 54.94
CA THR A 1246 -76.59 -20.46 54.68
C THR A 1246 -76.04 -20.23 53.28
N LEU A 1247 -76.70 -19.36 52.53
CA LEU A 1247 -76.42 -19.04 51.13
C LEU A 1247 -76.22 -17.53 51.00
N GLY A 1248 -75.17 -17.13 50.31
CA GLY A 1248 -74.96 -15.80 49.73
C GLY A 1248 -74.93 -15.89 48.21
N GLU A 1249 -74.55 -14.80 47.54
CA GLU A 1249 -74.23 -14.81 46.11
C GLU A 1249 -72.94 -15.58 45.85
N ASN A 1250 -71.92 -15.35 46.68
CA ASN A 1250 -70.59 -15.93 46.63
C ASN A 1250 -70.34 -16.95 47.74
N GLN A 1251 -71.33 -17.25 48.59
CA GLN A 1251 -71.12 -18.05 49.80
C GLN A 1251 -72.03 -19.25 49.93
N THR A 1252 -71.48 -20.37 50.41
CA THR A 1252 -72.27 -21.53 50.83
C THR A 1252 -71.71 -22.12 52.13
N TRP A 1253 -72.54 -22.18 53.17
CA TRP A 1253 -72.18 -22.71 54.47
C TRP A 1253 -73.12 -23.83 54.91
N HIS A 1254 -72.52 -24.92 55.38
CA HIS A 1254 -73.21 -26.04 56.02
C HIS A 1254 -72.88 -26.03 57.51
N SER A 1255 -73.89 -26.07 58.37
CA SER A 1255 -73.68 -26.22 59.81
C SER A 1255 -74.52 -27.34 60.40
N GLY A 1256 -73.96 -28.05 61.38
CA GLY A 1256 -74.69 -28.92 62.29
C GLY A 1256 -74.65 -28.34 63.71
N THR A 1257 -75.79 -28.34 64.38
CA THR A 1257 -75.94 -27.83 65.75
C THR A 1257 -76.59 -28.87 66.67
N GLY A 1258 -76.18 -28.89 67.94
CA GLY A 1258 -76.74 -29.77 68.96
C GLY A 1258 -76.78 -29.09 70.32
N THR A 1259 -77.98 -28.93 70.89
CA THR A 1259 -78.21 -28.24 72.16
C THR A 1259 -78.86 -29.16 73.18
N ALA A 1260 -78.36 -29.13 74.42
CA ALA A 1260 -79.01 -29.70 75.60
C ALA A 1260 -79.24 -28.61 76.63
N THR A 1261 -80.47 -28.47 77.10
CA THR A 1261 -80.90 -27.49 78.12
C THR A 1261 -81.43 -28.21 79.34
N TRP A 1262 -80.78 -28.03 80.48
CA TRP A 1262 -81.17 -28.55 81.78
C TRP A 1262 -81.97 -27.50 82.56
N ILE A 1263 -83.08 -27.95 83.14
CA ILE A 1263 -83.99 -27.14 83.95
C ILE A 1263 -83.82 -27.56 85.41
N PHE A 1264 -83.48 -26.61 86.31
CA PHE A 1264 -83.12 -26.86 87.71
C PHE A 1264 -84.20 -26.40 88.69
#